data_AF-A0A0F2NFL9-F1
#
_entry.id   AF-A0A0F2NFL9-F1
#
_cell.length_a   1.000
_cell.length_b   1.000
_cell.length_c   1.000
_cell.angle_alpha   90.00
_cell.angle_beta   90.00
_cell.angle_gamma   90.00
#
_symmetry.space_group_name_H-M   'P 1'
#
loop_
_entity.id
_entity.type
_entity.pdbx_description
1 polymer ?
#
loop_
_entity_poly.entity_id
_entity_poly.type
_entity_poly.pdbx_seq_one_letter_code
_entity_poly.pdbx_strand_id
1 'polypeptide(L)'
;MVSYGKLFYLTEYSRFLALLLFLVVLSGCAGPIGVARVSPQESYNLKTENSLGDGIISDSSKTVLQRYNLLDAQAEEPLKTIQALHVISKSDDRRDILFTLSELCYLQGQKLIKKSTDNSRREAQDVLLQSAVYAYFYLLGDGREPPPNAYDPRFRDACDLYNHALYQAFPVNDKSGLNLSGGVRQLPGGELSLILKTDTLSWDYANFEGLFPADSYAVRGFTVRNRSAGLGMPLVGLTRKSIESPNGGALPITAFLRVSGDFREYQQGRSQAFLELYSALDDVRTQVKDKSVPLETDITTPLAYKLNEAWLWRMGEKRFITGADIPVRVLLIQPYEPGRIPVVFVHGTASSPVWWAEMLNSLRADPQIRKNFQFWFYQYNSSNMVTLSAAELREALVGMIKQLDPQQKDPAFQNMVVIGHSQGGLLTKMTAVDTGDVLWNAISDKRIDEVEMEPNIKEFARRLLIFKPLPFVKRVVFISTPHRGSYLTKEWVRSFIRKMVRLPFNIVVNSQEFLYTLHTQFKLPTSLKGRIPTSIDGMSEDNPLLTGLVSLPIVPGVVAHSIIAVKPGMDIATGNDGVVGYQSAHIEGVDSEFIVRSEHSCQGHPFAIEEVRRILLKHVGIDNAWQAPAETASAPAVSRPIGMQTQ
;
A
#
# COMPACT_ATOMS: atom_id res chain seq x y z
N MET A 1 58.46 49.81 -72.88
CA MET A 1 59.62 49.10 -72.33
C MET A 1 59.37 48.83 -70.85
N VAL A 2 59.31 47.54 -70.45
CA VAL A 2 59.75 46.94 -69.16
C VAL A 2 59.20 47.57 -67.85
N SER A 3 58.62 46.89 -66.85
CA SER A 3 58.23 45.50 -66.56
C SER A 3 57.44 45.54 -65.24
N TYR A 4 56.16 45.14 -65.23
CA TYR A 4 55.46 44.72 -64.00
C TYR A 4 55.59 43.20 -63.91
N GLY A 5 56.40 42.72 -62.98
CA GLY A 5 56.68 41.31 -62.79
C GLY A 5 56.50 40.87 -61.34
N LYS A 6 55.50 40.00 -61.14
CA LYS A 6 55.37 38.97 -60.10
C LYS A 6 54.98 39.42 -58.68
N LEU A 7 53.68 39.35 -58.39
CA LEU A 7 53.22 38.77 -57.12
C LEU A 7 52.50 37.45 -57.43
N PHE A 8 52.97 36.39 -56.77
CA PHE A 8 52.63 35.00 -57.05
C PHE A 8 51.15 34.67 -56.82
N TYR A 9 50.58 33.96 -57.78
CA TYR A 9 49.42 33.10 -57.61
C TYR A 9 49.72 32.03 -56.55
N LEU A 10 49.01 32.06 -55.43
CA LEU A 10 48.79 30.84 -54.64
C LEU A 10 47.67 30.07 -55.35
N THR A 11 48.03 28.92 -55.94
CA THR A 11 47.09 27.98 -56.58
C THR A 11 45.96 27.60 -55.62
N GLU A 12 44.77 27.23 -56.10
CA GLU A 12 43.63 26.85 -55.23
C GLU A 12 44.01 25.81 -54.16
N TYR A 13 44.95 24.91 -54.48
CA TYR A 13 45.56 23.96 -53.55
C TYR A 13 46.22 24.60 -52.32
N SER A 14 46.87 25.75 -52.45
CA SER A 14 47.54 26.41 -51.32
C SER A 14 46.57 27.21 -50.44
N ARG A 15 45.41 27.64 -50.98
CA ARG A 15 44.30 28.17 -50.17
C ARG A 15 43.60 27.07 -49.39
N PHE A 16 43.37 25.92 -50.02
CA PHE A 16 42.79 24.75 -49.35
C PHE A 16 43.73 24.22 -48.26
N LEU A 17 45.03 24.12 -48.54
CA LEU A 17 46.04 23.72 -47.56
C LEU A 17 46.15 24.73 -46.41
N ALA A 18 46.09 26.03 -46.69
CA ALA A 18 46.10 27.06 -45.65
C ALA A 18 44.84 27.02 -44.77
N LEU A 19 43.67 26.73 -45.36
CA LEU A 19 42.41 26.61 -44.62
C LEU A 19 42.37 25.32 -43.78
N LEU A 20 42.97 24.24 -44.27
CA LEU A 20 43.13 22.97 -43.55
C LEU A 20 44.16 23.10 -42.42
N LEU A 21 45.28 23.79 -42.66
CA LEU A 21 46.23 24.17 -41.60
C LEU A 21 45.58 25.11 -40.57
N PHE A 22 44.75 26.07 -41.01
CA PHE A 22 44.04 26.97 -40.10
C PHE A 22 43.01 26.21 -39.26
N LEU A 23 42.31 25.21 -39.82
CA LEU A 23 41.41 24.33 -39.07
C LEU A 23 42.16 23.39 -38.10
N VAL A 24 43.36 22.91 -38.48
CA VAL A 24 44.23 22.11 -37.60
C VAL A 24 44.87 22.95 -36.48
N VAL A 25 45.11 24.24 -36.73
CA VAL A 25 45.59 25.19 -35.71
C VAL A 25 44.43 25.63 -34.80
N LEU A 26 43.20 25.75 -35.32
CA LEU A 26 41.99 26.02 -34.52
C LEU A 26 41.54 24.81 -33.69
N SER A 27 41.90 23.59 -34.06
CA SER A 27 41.70 22.40 -33.21
C SER A 27 42.79 22.21 -32.14
N GLY A 28 43.80 23.09 -32.11
CA GLY A 28 44.86 23.10 -31.11
C GLY A 28 44.54 24.01 -29.93
N CYS A 29 44.03 23.43 -28.83
CA CYS A 29 44.39 23.71 -27.41
C CYS A 29 43.35 23.15 -26.41
N ALA A 30 42.68 22.04 -26.72
CA ALA A 30 42.22 21.16 -25.64
C ALA A 30 43.39 20.23 -25.31
N GLY A 31 44.07 20.45 -24.18
CA GLY A 31 45.04 19.49 -23.67
C GLY A 31 44.36 18.12 -23.42
N PRO A 32 45.08 17.00 -23.42
CA PRO A 32 44.51 15.68 -23.15
C PRO A 32 43.88 15.56 -21.75
N ILE A 33 44.15 16.55 -20.89
CA ILE A 33 43.59 16.71 -19.55
C ILE A 33 42.98 18.11 -19.50
N GLY A 34 41.72 18.21 -19.09
CA GLY A 34 41.00 19.48 -18.96
C GLY A 34 39.88 19.38 -17.94
N VAL A 35 39.39 20.53 -17.48
CA VAL A 35 38.24 20.63 -16.58
C VAL A 35 37.21 21.59 -17.18
N ALA A 36 35.94 21.24 -17.09
CA ALA A 36 34.83 22.10 -17.48
C ALA A 36 33.99 22.43 -16.23
N ARG A 37 33.52 23.67 -16.12
CA ARG A 37 32.60 24.05 -15.05
C ARG A 37 31.20 23.53 -15.40
N VAL A 38 30.66 22.67 -14.55
CA VAL A 38 29.33 22.08 -14.69
C VAL A 38 28.35 22.66 -13.67
N SER A 39 27.06 22.45 -13.87
CA SER A 39 26.03 22.81 -12.88
C SER A 39 26.12 21.90 -11.63
N PRO A 40 25.61 22.31 -10.45
CA PRO A 40 25.57 21.44 -9.29
C PRO A 40 24.84 20.11 -9.53
N GLN A 41 23.76 20.11 -10.33
CA GLN A 41 23.01 18.90 -10.69
C GLN A 41 23.83 17.96 -11.56
N GLU A 42 24.49 18.50 -12.58
CA GLU A 42 25.36 17.72 -13.46
C GLU A 42 26.58 17.17 -12.72
N SER A 43 27.18 17.96 -11.82
CA SER A 43 28.24 17.47 -10.94
C SER A 43 27.76 16.35 -10.02
N TYR A 44 26.51 16.35 -9.59
CA TYR A 44 25.93 15.27 -8.80
C TYR A 44 25.77 14.02 -9.66
N ASN A 45 25.16 14.15 -10.83
CA ASN A 45 24.96 13.03 -11.77
C ASN A 45 26.28 12.34 -12.11
N LEU A 46 27.31 13.11 -12.50
CA LEU A 46 28.65 12.59 -12.79
C LEU A 46 29.27 11.81 -11.61
N LYS A 47 28.97 12.19 -10.37
CA LYS A 47 29.47 11.50 -9.16
C LYS A 47 28.67 10.24 -8.82
N THR A 48 27.42 10.14 -9.26
CA THR A 48 26.52 9.02 -8.96
C THR A 48 26.36 8.05 -10.13
N GLU A 49 27.07 8.27 -11.24
CA GLU A 49 27.08 7.38 -12.39
C GLU A 49 27.55 5.98 -11.97
N ASN A 50 26.68 5.00 -12.20
CA ASN A 50 26.96 3.60 -11.90
C ASN A 50 26.13 2.65 -12.77
N SER A 51 26.33 1.36 -12.54
CA SER A 51 25.69 0.31 -13.35
C SER A 51 24.16 0.23 -13.26
N LEU A 52 23.57 0.73 -12.17
CA LEU A 52 22.13 0.64 -11.91
C LEU A 52 21.37 1.74 -12.66
N GLY A 53 21.89 2.97 -12.64
CA GLY A 53 21.27 4.13 -13.28
C GLY A 53 21.59 4.26 -14.76
N ASP A 54 22.88 4.23 -15.09
CA ASP A 54 23.39 4.65 -16.40
C ASP A 54 23.90 3.48 -17.25
N GLY A 55 23.99 2.27 -16.65
CA GLY A 55 24.47 1.07 -17.34
C GLY A 55 25.96 1.13 -17.69
N ILE A 56 26.73 1.95 -16.98
CA ILE A 56 28.19 2.09 -17.10
C ILE A 56 28.87 1.74 -15.77
N ILE A 57 30.17 1.53 -15.78
CA ILE A 57 30.94 1.28 -14.55
C ILE A 57 31.21 2.58 -13.79
N SER A 58 31.06 2.55 -12.47
CA SER A 58 31.40 3.67 -11.59
C SER A 58 32.90 4.00 -11.61
N ASP A 59 33.26 5.24 -11.25
CA ASP A 59 34.67 5.66 -11.10
C ASP A 59 35.42 4.85 -10.02
N SER A 60 34.70 4.38 -9.00
CA SER A 60 35.24 3.47 -7.99
C SER A 60 35.71 2.16 -8.63
N SER A 61 34.92 1.59 -9.53
CA SER A 61 35.30 0.38 -10.26
C SER A 61 36.38 0.63 -11.32
N LYS A 62 36.35 1.78 -12.01
CA LYS A 62 37.45 2.17 -12.92
C LYS A 62 38.79 2.23 -12.19
N THR A 63 38.80 2.73 -10.95
CA THR A 63 40.02 2.79 -10.12
C THR A 63 40.59 1.40 -9.85
N VAL A 64 39.74 0.42 -9.53
CA VAL A 64 40.16 -0.97 -9.30
C VAL A 64 40.63 -1.62 -10.60
N LEU A 65 39.90 -1.43 -11.71
CA LEU A 65 40.29 -1.98 -13.01
C LEU A 65 41.62 -1.39 -13.50
N GLN A 66 41.81 -0.08 -13.36
CA GLN A 66 43.05 0.61 -13.71
C GLN A 66 44.24 0.04 -12.92
N ARG A 67 44.04 -0.24 -11.62
CA ARG A 67 45.07 -0.80 -10.74
C ARG A 67 45.64 -2.11 -11.25
N TYR A 68 44.83 -2.94 -11.91
CA TYR A 68 45.23 -4.25 -12.43
C TYR A 68 45.36 -4.28 -13.95
N ASN A 69 45.35 -3.13 -14.62
CA ASN A 69 45.40 -3.03 -16.08
C ASN A 69 44.28 -3.82 -16.79
N LEU A 70 43.06 -3.74 -16.24
CA LEU A 70 41.88 -4.45 -16.73
C LEU A 70 40.82 -3.53 -17.36
N LEU A 71 41.10 -2.23 -17.50
CA LEU A 71 40.11 -1.26 -17.98
C LEU A 71 39.71 -1.49 -19.44
N ASP A 72 40.69 -1.65 -20.34
CA ASP A 72 40.43 -1.93 -21.76
C ASP A 72 39.83 -3.33 -21.95
N ALA A 73 40.34 -4.32 -21.21
CA ALA A 73 39.83 -5.68 -21.22
C ALA A 73 38.36 -5.76 -20.79
N GLN A 74 37.89 -4.87 -19.90
CA GLN A 74 36.49 -4.81 -19.50
C GLN A 74 35.56 -4.38 -20.65
N ALA A 75 36.04 -3.55 -21.59
CA ALA A 75 35.26 -3.12 -22.73
C ALA A 75 35.12 -4.25 -23.77
N GLU A 76 36.18 -5.02 -23.98
CA GLU A 76 36.27 -6.06 -25.01
C GLU A 76 35.81 -7.44 -24.52
N GLU A 77 36.24 -7.83 -23.31
CA GLU A 77 36.08 -9.17 -22.74
C GLU A 77 35.57 -9.14 -21.28
N PRO A 78 34.31 -8.70 -21.01
CA PRO A 78 33.81 -8.50 -19.65
C PRO A 78 33.86 -9.74 -18.76
N LEU A 79 33.51 -10.92 -19.29
CA LEU A 79 33.51 -12.17 -18.51
C LEU A 79 34.93 -12.59 -18.11
N LYS A 80 35.91 -12.44 -19.01
CA LYS A 80 37.31 -12.73 -18.69
C LYS A 80 37.85 -11.75 -17.66
N THR A 81 37.45 -10.47 -17.74
CA THR A 81 37.80 -9.45 -16.75
C THR A 81 37.26 -9.80 -15.37
N ILE A 82 35.99 -10.22 -15.27
CA ILE A 82 35.39 -10.70 -14.01
C ILE A 82 36.17 -11.91 -13.45
N GLN A 83 36.49 -12.90 -14.30
CA GLN A 83 37.25 -14.08 -13.88
C GLN A 83 38.66 -13.72 -13.40
N ALA A 84 39.37 -12.85 -14.13
CA ALA A 84 40.70 -12.40 -13.77
C ALA A 84 40.69 -11.65 -12.42
N LEU A 85 39.74 -10.72 -12.24
CA LEU A 85 39.60 -9.98 -10.99
C LEU A 85 39.18 -10.90 -9.81
N HIS A 86 38.36 -11.91 -10.06
CA HIS A 86 38.04 -12.94 -9.06
C HIS A 86 39.30 -13.72 -8.66
N VAL A 87 40.15 -14.12 -9.61
CA VAL A 87 41.43 -14.79 -9.29
C VAL A 87 42.34 -13.89 -8.48
N ILE A 88 42.46 -12.60 -8.85
CA ILE A 88 43.24 -11.61 -8.11
C ILE A 88 42.76 -11.50 -6.65
N SER A 89 41.44 -11.52 -6.44
CA SER A 89 40.81 -11.44 -5.12
C SER A 89 41.16 -12.61 -4.17
N LYS A 90 41.79 -13.68 -4.68
CA LYS A 90 42.34 -14.78 -3.84
C LYS A 90 43.63 -14.38 -3.12
N SER A 91 44.37 -13.44 -3.70
CA SER A 91 45.68 -12.98 -3.19
C SER A 91 45.63 -11.55 -2.63
N ASP A 92 44.71 -10.73 -3.13
CA ASP A 92 44.49 -9.36 -2.69
C ASP A 92 43.09 -9.25 -2.08
N ASP A 93 43.02 -9.06 -0.77
CA ASP A 93 41.77 -9.11 -0.01
C ASP A 93 41.14 -7.74 0.28
N ARG A 94 41.54 -6.71 -0.50
CA ARG A 94 40.91 -5.39 -0.42
C ARG A 94 39.45 -5.45 -0.79
N ARG A 95 38.64 -4.74 0.00
CA ARG A 95 37.19 -4.82 -0.07
C ARG A 95 36.62 -4.12 -1.31
N ASP A 96 37.32 -3.13 -1.85
CA ASP A 96 36.93 -2.43 -3.08
C ASP A 96 36.84 -3.37 -4.30
N ILE A 97 37.62 -4.47 -4.31
CA ILE A 97 37.54 -5.51 -5.34
C ILE A 97 36.17 -6.19 -5.34
N LEU A 98 35.58 -6.46 -4.16
CA LEU A 98 34.27 -7.09 -4.05
C LEU A 98 33.16 -6.18 -4.59
N PHE A 99 33.24 -4.88 -4.31
CA PHE A 99 32.32 -3.89 -4.90
C PHE A 99 32.41 -3.90 -6.42
N THR A 100 33.62 -3.82 -6.96
CA THR A 100 33.84 -3.85 -8.42
C THR A 100 33.34 -5.14 -9.03
N LEU A 101 33.67 -6.30 -8.46
CA LEU A 101 33.17 -7.59 -8.93
C LEU A 101 31.64 -7.64 -8.95
N SER A 102 30.97 -7.11 -7.91
CA SER A 102 29.51 -7.02 -7.88
C SER A 102 28.96 -6.17 -9.02
N GLU A 103 29.54 -4.98 -9.24
CA GLU A 103 29.11 -4.05 -10.29
C GLU A 103 29.31 -4.63 -11.70
N LEU A 104 30.47 -5.24 -11.97
CA LEU A 104 30.78 -5.86 -13.26
C LEU A 104 29.86 -7.05 -13.56
N CYS A 105 29.61 -7.89 -12.56
CA CYS A 105 28.66 -8.99 -12.68
C CYS A 105 27.25 -8.47 -12.99
N TYR A 106 26.77 -7.42 -12.31
CA TYR A 106 25.45 -6.85 -12.58
C TYR A 106 25.34 -6.37 -14.03
N LEU A 107 26.29 -5.56 -14.51
CA LEU A 107 26.32 -5.08 -15.90
C LEU A 107 26.32 -6.21 -16.92
N GLN A 108 27.14 -7.24 -16.67
CA GLN A 108 27.23 -8.37 -17.57
C GLN A 108 25.94 -9.19 -17.58
N GLY A 109 25.31 -9.38 -16.42
CA GLY A 109 23.98 -9.98 -16.28
C GLY A 109 22.92 -9.23 -17.11
N GLN A 110 22.86 -7.91 -16.99
CA GLN A 110 21.93 -7.08 -17.78
C GLN A 110 22.16 -7.21 -19.29
N LYS A 111 23.43 -7.30 -19.73
CA LYS A 111 23.77 -7.52 -21.14
C LYS A 111 23.32 -8.90 -21.61
N LEU A 112 23.49 -9.95 -20.80
CA LEU A 112 23.06 -11.31 -21.13
C LEU A 112 21.54 -11.45 -21.20
N ILE A 113 20.78 -10.79 -20.31
CA ILE A 113 19.31 -10.76 -20.36
C ILE A 113 18.82 -10.23 -21.72
N LYS A 114 19.42 -9.13 -22.22
CA LYS A 114 19.03 -8.51 -23.50
C LYS A 114 19.18 -9.46 -24.71
N LYS A 115 20.12 -10.41 -24.67
CA LYS A 115 20.35 -11.38 -25.77
C LYS A 115 19.21 -12.39 -25.95
N SER A 116 18.34 -12.57 -24.95
CA SER A 116 17.05 -13.27 -25.03
C SER A 116 17.06 -14.75 -25.50
N THR A 117 18.18 -15.49 -25.42
CA THR A 117 18.20 -16.96 -25.61
C THR A 117 18.10 -17.69 -24.27
N ASP A 118 17.55 -18.91 -24.23
CA ASP A 118 17.37 -19.66 -22.97
C ASP A 118 18.68 -19.94 -22.23
N ASN A 119 19.75 -20.31 -22.94
CA ASN A 119 21.07 -20.47 -22.35
C ASN A 119 21.62 -19.15 -21.78
N SER A 120 21.44 -18.03 -22.50
CA SER A 120 21.88 -16.71 -22.02
C SER A 120 21.09 -16.25 -20.79
N ARG A 121 19.81 -16.64 -20.66
CA ARG A 121 18.99 -16.31 -19.49
C ARG A 121 19.47 -17.03 -18.24
N ARG A 122 19.78 -18.32 -18.34
CA ARG A 122 20.33 -19.08 -17.20
C ARG A 122 21.70 -18.55 -16.79
N GLU A 123 22.57 -18.29 -17.76
CA GLU A 123 23.87 -17.67 -17.51
C GLU A 123 23.71 -16.29 -16.85
N ALA A 124 22.78 -15.47 -17.34
CA ALA A 124 22.50 -14.17 -16.73
C ALA A 124 22.07 -14.31 -15.26
N GLN A 125 21.17 -15.25 -14.96
CA GLN A 125 20.70 -15.50 -13.59
C GLN A 125 21.84 -15.88 -12.65
N ASP A 126 22.77 -16.73 -13.10
CA ASP A 126 23.94 -17.12 -12.31
C ASP A 126 24.93 -15.96 -12.13
N VAL A 127 25.16 -15.16 -13.18
CA VAL A 127 26.01 -13.96 -13.10
C VAL A 127 25.39 -12.89 -12.18
N LEU A 128 24.07 -12.73 -12.17
CA LEU A 128 23.36 -11.80 -11.29
C LEU A 128 23.34 -12.30 -9.84
N LEU A 129 23.17 -13.61 -9.62
CA LEU A 129 23.33 -14.19 -8.29
C LEU A 129 24.74 -13.95 -7.74
N GLN A 130 25.75 -14.09 -8.60
CA GLN A 130 27.15 -13.78 -8.26
C GLN A 130 27.34 -12.31 -7.86
N SER A 131 26.68 -11.37 -8.55
CA SER A 131 26.69 -9.95 -8.17
C SER A 131 26.15 -9.73 -6.76
N ALA A 132 25.01 -10.36 -6.41
CA ALA A 132 24.45 -10.30 -5.07
C ALA A 132 25.39 -10.92 -4.01
N VAL A 133 26.04 -12.04 -4.31
CA VAL A 133 27.01 -12.68 -3.41
C VAL A 133 28.20 -11.76 -3.12
N TYR A 134 28.77 -11.11 -4.14
CA TYR A 134 29.87 -10.17 -3.93
C TYR A 134 29.44 -8.92 -3.15
N ALA A 135 28.26 -8.37 -3.43
CA ALA A 135 27.71 -7.26 -2.64
C ALA A 135 27.46 -7.67 -1.19
N TYR A 136 26.97 -8.88 -0.94
CA TYR A 136 26.82 -9.42 0.41
C TYR A 136 28.14 -9.45 1.17
N PHE A 137 29.21 -9.99 0.57
CA PHE A 137 30.53 -10.01 1.21
C PHE A 137 31.12 -8.61 1.38
N TYR A 138 30.92 -7.71 0.42
CA TYR A 138 31.32 -6.32 0.52
C TYR A 138 30.68 -5.62 1.73
N LEU A 139 29.38 -5.80 1.92
CA LEU A 139 28.60 -5.14 2.98
C LEU A 139 28.72 -5.82 4.36
N LEU A 140 28.78 -7.15 4.39
CA LEU A 140 28.56 -7.93 5.61
C LEU A 140 29.68 -8.94 5.89
N GLY A 141 30.48 -9.30 4.90
CA GLY A 141 31.54 -10.29 5.02
C GLY A 141 32.71 -9.81 5.88
N ASP A 142 33.33 -10.75 6.60
CA ASP A 142 34.56 -10.49 7.33
C ASP A 142 35.73 -10.38 6.34
N GLY A 143 36.70 -9.55 6.67
CA GLY A 143 37.88 -9.33 5.85
C GLY A 143 38.89 -8.45 6.58
N ARG A 144 40.05 -8.22 5.96
CA ARG A 144 41.10 -7.38 6.53
C ARG A 144 40.63 -5.93 6.75
N GLU A 145 39.87 -5.41 5.80
CA GLU A 145 39.25 -4.09 5.89
C GLU A 145 37.86 -4.21 6.53
N PRO A 146 37.48 -3.28 7.44
CA PRO A 146 36.14 -3.26 7.98
C PRO A 146 35.11 -3.02 6.86
N PRO A 147 33.88 -3.50 7.02
CA PRO A 147 32.80 -3.20 6.07
C PRO A 147 32.54 -1.69 5.94
N PRO A 148 32.04 -1.23 4.77
CA PRO A 148 31.77 0.18 4.54
C PRO A 148 30.77 0.73 5.56
N ASN A 149 30.98 1.97 5.97
CA ASN A 149 30.00 2.69 6.79
C ASN A 149 28.94 3.36 5.89
N ALA A 150 27.85 3.85 6.49
CA ALA A 150 26.73 4.44 5.77
C ALA A 150 27.04 5.78 5.06
N TYR A 151 28.22 6.37 5.27
CA TYR A 151 28.66 7.60 4.58
C TYR A 151 29.50 7.32 3.33
N ASP A 152 29.92 6.07 3.10
CA ASP A 152 30.55 5.65 1.85
C ASP A 152 29.47 5.51 0.77
N PRO A 153 29.50 6.26 -0.36
CA PRO A 153 28.49 6.15 -1.41
C PRO A 153 28.32 4.71 -1.93
N ARG A 154 29.41 3.95 -1.97
CA ARG A 154 29.42 2.55 -2.42
C ARG A 154 28.62 1.64 -1.49
N PHE A 155 28.39 2.04 -0.23
CA PHE A 155 27.52 1.32 0.68
C PHE A 155 26.10 1.24 0.10
N ARG A 156 25.53 2.39 -0.34
CA ARG A 156 24.18 2.40 -0.89
C ARG A 156 24.13 1.68 -2.24
N ASP A 157 25.09 1.95 -3.11
CA ASP A 157 25.17 1.29 -4.42
C ASP A 157 25.26 -0.24 -4.28
N ALA A 158 26.02 -0.74 -3.30
CA ALA A 158 26.10 -2.17 -3.04
C ALA A 158 24.79 -2.75 -2.49
N CYS A 159 24.04 -2.01 -1.68
CA CYS A 159 22.69 -2.45 -1.27
C CYS A 159 21.77 -2.60 -2.48
N ASP A 160 21.79 -1.61 -3.38
CA ASP A 160 20.95 -1.63 -4.58
C ASP A 160 21.40 -2.71 -5.57
N LEU A 161 22.71 -2.89 -5.78
CA LEU A 161 23.28 -4.01 -6.55
C LEU A 161 22.81 -5.35 -5.98
N TYR A 162 22.91 -5.54 -4.66
CA TYR A 162 22.44 -6.76 -4.00
C TYR A 162 20.93 -6.99 -4.25
N ASN A 163 20.09 -5.99 -4.01
CA ASN A 163 18.63 -6.11 -4.12
C ASN A 163 18.20 -6.38 -5.57
N HIS A 164 18.69 -5.58 -6.53
CA HIS A 164 18.31 -5.67 -7.94
C HIS A 164 18.92 -6.87 -8.65
N ALA A 165 20.13 -7.29 -8.28
CA ALA A 165 20.72 -8.51 -8.82
C ALA A 165 19.99 -9.75 -8.31
N LEU A 166 19.62 -9.78 -7.02
CA LEU A 166 18.85 -10.89 -6.44
C LEU A 166 17.49 -11.04 -7.12
N TYR A 167 16.83 -9.93 -7.44
CA TYR A 167 15.58 -9.94 -8.21
C TYR A 167 15.69 -10.67 -9.55
N GLN A 168 16.78 -10.43 -10.26
CA GLN A 168 16.98 -10.98 -11.61
C GLN A 168 17.72 -12.33 -11.60
N ALA A 169 18.11 -12.84 -10.42
CA ALA A 169 18.83 -14.10 -10.24
C ALA A 169 17.96 -15.36 -10.36
N PHE A 170 16.64 -15.20 -10.51
CA PHE A 170 15.65 -16.28 -10.55
C PHE A 170 14.71 -16.15 -11.76
N PRO A 171 14.20 -17.28 -12.28
CA PRO A 171 13.26 -17.26 -13.40
C PRO A 171 11.90 -16.70 -12.98
N VAL A 172 11.31 -15.88 -13.85
CA VAL A 172 9.97 -15.33 -13.71
C VAL A 172 9.02 -16.06 -14.66
N ASN A 173 7.86 -16.45 -14.15
CA ASN A 173 6.73 -16.97 -14.93
C ASN A 173 5.58 -15.97 -14.84
N ASP A 174 4.98 -15.61 -15.98
CA ASP A 174 3.90 -14.61 -16.03
C ASP A 174 2.68 -14.96 -15.14
N LYS A 175 2.42 -16.25 -14.90
CA LYS A 175 1.27 -16.72 -14.10
C LYS A 175 1.57 -16.85 -12.60
N SER A 176 2.75 -17.35 -12.24
CA SER A 176 3.10 -17.67 -10.84
C SER A 176 4.15 -16.71 -10.25
N GLY A 177 4.65 -15.76 -11.03
CA GLY A 177 5.71 -14.85 -10.63
C GLY A 177 7.09 -15.54 -10.59
N LEU A 178 7.95 -15.08 -9.69
CA LEU A 178 9.26 -15.66 -9.42
C LEU A 178 9.16 -17.09 -8.94
N ASN A 179 9.96 -17.97 -9.55
CA ASN A 179 10.19 -19.31 -9.05
C ASN A 179 11.46 -19.30 -8.19
N LEU A 180 11.28 -19.14 -6.88
CA LEU A 180 12.35 -19.26 -5.90
C LEU A 180 12.63 -20.75 -5.67
N SER A 181 13.78 -21.21 -6.14
CA SER A 181 14.22 -22.59 -5.98
C SER A 181 15.60 -22.67 -5.37
N GLY A 182 15.78 -23.65 -4.47
CA GLY A 182 17.09 -24.09 -4.04
C GLY A 182 17.77 -24.95 -5.10
N GLY A 183 19.03 -25.28 -4.85
CA GLY A 183 19.84 -26.12 -5.72
C GLY A 183 21.25 -25.57 -5.90
N VAL A 184 22.04 -26.32 -6.66
CA VAL A 184 23.43 -25.95 -6.96
C VAL A 184 23.45 -24.96 -8.13
N ARG A 185 24.09 -23.81 -7.92
CA ARG A 185 24.25 -22.73 -8.90
C ARG A 185 25.70 -22.68 -9.39
N GLN A 186 25.90 -22.58 -10.70
CA GLN A 186 27.22 -22.55 -11.33
C GLN A 186 27.62 -21.09 -11.60
N LEU A 187 28.14 -20.43 -10.58
CA LEU A 187 28.47 -19.00 -10.67
C LEU A 187 29.86 -18.80 -11.32
N PRO A 188 30.15 -17.63 -11.93
CA PRO A 188 31.47 -17.33 -12.47
C PRO A 188 32.62 -17.48 -11.46
N GLY A 189 32.36 -17.24 -10.17
CA GLY A 189 33.33 -17.36 -9.07
C GLY A 189 33.39 -18.74 -8.41
N GLY A 190 32.54 -19.69 -8.81
CA GLY A 190 32.49 -21.04 -8.27
C GLY A 190 31.08 -21.59 -8.05
N GLU A 191 31.01 -22.82 -7.58
CA GLU A 191 29.75 -23.48 -7.25
C GLU A 191 29.19 -22.94 -5.92
N LEU A 192 27.88 -22.68 -5.87
CA LEU A 192 27.18 -22.27 -4.66
C LEU A 192 25.91 -23.10 -4.45
N SER A 193 25.83 -23.79 -3.31
CA SER A 193 24.60 -24.47 -2.89
C SER A 193 23.62 -23.46 -2.30
N LEU A 194 22.45 -23.33 -2.90
CA LEU A 194 21.37 -22.44 -2.47
C LEU A 194 20.25 -23.24 -1.79
N ILE A 195 19.85 -22.82 -0.59
CA ILE A 195 18.79 -23.45 0.21
C ILE A 195 17.68 -22.42 0.44
N LEU A 196 16.45 -22.74 0.04
CA LEU A 196 15.28 -21.91 0.35
C LEU A 196 14.83 -22.17 1.79
N LYS A 197 14.76 -21.12 2.61
CA LYS A 197 14.31 -21.16 4.01
C LYS A 197 12.98 -20.43 4.17
N THR A 198 11.91 -21.21 4.22
CA THR A 198 10.53 -20.70 4.37
C THR A 198 10.05 -20.64 5.81
N ASP A 199 10.78 -21.26 6.74
CA ASP A 199 10.52 -21.29 8.19
C ASP A 199 10.73 -19.94 8.88
N THR A 200 11.40 -19.01 8.20
CA THR A 200 11.57 -17.61 8.63
C THR A 200 10.33 -16.74 8.39
N LEU A 201 9.39 -17.20 7.56
CA LEU A 201 8.16 -16.48 7.25
C LEU A 201 7.11 -16.78 8.32
N SER A 202 6.48 -15.74 8.87
CA SER A 202 5.39 -15.90 9.86
C SER A 202 4.13 -16.54 9.29
N TRP A 203 4.01 -16.60 7.95
CA TRP A 203 2.91 -17.23 7.23
C TRP A 203 3.36 -18.55 6.59
N ASP A 204 2.46 -19.52 6.54
CA ASP A 204 2.72 -20.79 5.86
C ASP A 204 2.95 -20.55 4.35
N TYR A 205 4.19 -20.82 3.91
CA TYR A 205 4.62 -20.68 2.53
C TYR A 205 3.78 -21.51 1.55
N ALA A 206 3.22 -22.64 1.99
CA ALA A 206 2.35 -23.44 1.15
C ALA A 206 1.09 -22.69 0.72
N ASN A 207 0.66 -21.64 1.44
CA ASN A 207 -0.54 -20.88 1.09
C ASN A 207 -0.34 -19.88 -0.06
N PHE A 208 0.89 -19.68 -0.53
CA PHE A 208 1.19 -18.76 -1.63
C PHE A 208 1.01 -19.42 -3.00
N GLU A 209 0.27 -18.74 -3.88
CA GLU A 209 0.04 -19.15 -5.27
C GLU A 209 1.07 -18.54 -6.23
N GLY A 210 1.72 -17.45 -5.83
CA GLY A 210 2.76 -16.80 -6.60
C GLY A 210 3.46 -15.67 -5.84
N LEU A 211 4.69 -15.37 -6.26
CA LEU A 211 5.53 -14.32 -5.68
C LEU A 211 5.96 -13.35 -6.77
N PHE A 212 5.59 -12.09 -6.69
CA PHE A 212 5.88 -11.10 -7.73
C PHE A 212 6.81 -10.02 -7.19
N PRO A 213 7.88 -9.64 -7.90
CA PRO A 213 8.78 -8.59 -7.42
C PRO A 213 8.07 -7.25 -7.34
N ALA A 214 8.16 -6.59 -6.19
CA ALA A 214 7.50 -5.29 -6.01
C ALA A 214 8.03 -4.25 -7.00
N ASP A 215 9.31 -4.35 -7.37
CA ASP A 215 9.96 -3.45 -8.33
C ASP A 215 9.55 -3.64 -9.79
N SER A 216 8.80 -4.71 -10.10
CA SER A 216 8.13 -4.86 -11.40
C SER A 216 6.89 -3.97 -11.55
N TYR A 217 6.47 -3.25 -10.50
CA TYR A 217 5.24 -2.48 -10.50
C TYR A 217 5.48 -0.99 -10.22
N ALA A 218 4.94 -0.14 -11.10
CA ALA A 218 4.83 1.29 -10.87
C ALA A 218 3.50 1.59 -10.13
N VAL A 219 3.58 1.82 -8.82
CA VAL A 219 2.41 2.17 -8.00
C VAL A 219 1.88 3.55 -8.38
N ARG A 220 0.56 3.66 -8.56
CA ARG A 220 -0.19 4.91 -8.79
C ARG A 220 -1.43 4.93 -7.89
N GLY A 221 -1.99 6.12 -7.68
CA GLY A 221 -3.24 6.29 -6.91
C GLY A 221 -3.06 6.41 -5.39
N PHE A 222 -1.84 6.29 -4.87
CA PHE A 222 -1.48 6.60 -3.49
C PHE A 222 -0.61 7.86 -3.44
N THR A 223 -0.68 8.63 -2.36
CA THR A 223 0.20 9.80 -2.20
C THR A 223 1.61 9.41 -1.81
N VAL A 224 1.76 8.33 -1.03
CA VAL A 224 3.05 7.84 -0.53
C VAL A 224 3.19 6.35 -0.80
N ARG A 225 4.35 5.93 -1.32
CA ARG A 225 4.77 4.53 -1.35
C ARG A 225 5.58 4.26 -0.08
N ASN A 226 5.01 3.48 0.83
CA ASN A 226 5.65 3.08 2.08
C ASN A 226 6.68 1.98 1.81
N ARG A 227 7.88 2.43 1.44
CA ARG A 227 9.08 1.61 1.26
C ARG A 227 10.12 2.00 2.31
N SER A 228 10.76 1.01 2.92
CA SER A 228 11.86 1.24 3.87
C SER A 228 13.14 0.73 3.24
N ALA A 229 14.23 1.51 3.33
CA ALA A 229 15.53 1.11 2.80
C ALA A 229 16.15 -0.02 3.62
N GLY A 230 16.77 -1.00 2.94
CA GLY A 230 17.47 -2.10 3.59
C GLY A 230 18.11 -3.06 2.60
N LEU A 231 18.34 -4.30 3.04
CA LEU A 231 18.78 -5.40 2.19
C LEU A 231 17.65 -6.42 2.00
N GLY A 232 17.56 -6.95 0.79
CA GLY A 232 16.58 -7.94 0.38
C GLY A 232 15.73 -7.45 -0.79
N MET A 233 15.14 -8.39 -1.50
CA MET A 233 14.21 -8.12 -2.58
C MET A 233 12.78 -8.06 -2.02
N PRO A 234 12.07 -6.91 -2.12
CA PRO A 234 10.67 -6.84 -1.77
C PRO A 234 9.78 -7.57 -2.80
N LEU A 235 8.81 -8.31 -2.30
CA LEU A 235 7.90 -9.18 -3.04
C LEU A 235 6.43 -8.94 -2.66
N VAL A 236 5.55 -9.21 -3.61
CA VAL A 236 4.11 -9.35 -3.49
C VAL A 236 3.79 -10.84 -3.47
N GLY A 237 3.44 -11.39 -2.32
CA GLY A 237 3.00 -12.77 -2.19
C GLY A 237 1.48 -12.91 -2.32
N LEU A 238 1.00 -13.58 -3.37
CA LEU A 238 -0.43 -13.85 -3.54
C LEU A 238 -0.82 -15.09 -2.77
N THR A 239 -1.84 -14.98 -1.94
CA THR A 239 -2.34 -16.09 -1.13
C THR A 239 -3.71 -16.57 -1.59
N ARG A 240 -3.90 -17.89 -1.52
CA ARG A 240 -5.20 -18.53 -1.71
C ARG A 240 -6.16 -18.17 -0.57
N LYS A 241 -7.45 -18.47 -0.77
CA LYS A 241 -8.44 -18.37 0.31
C LYS A 241 -8.18 -19.46 1.37
N SER A 242 -8.22 -19.07 2.64
CA SER A 242 -8.16 -19.98 3.79
C SER A 242 -9.17 -19.54 4.86
N ILE A 243 -9.24 -20.25 6.00
CA ILE A 243 -10.08 -19.85 7.12
C ILE A 243 -9.62 -18.49 7.67
N GLU A 244 -8.31 -18.31 7.79
CA GLU A 244 -7.62 -17.12 8.28
C GLU A 244 -7.63 -15.98 7.25
N SER A 245 -7.67 -16.32 5.96
CA SER A 245 -7.69 -15.36 4.85
C SER A 245 -8.88 -15.66 3.91
N PRO A 246 -10.13 -15.37 4.32
CA PRO A 246 -11.34 -15.82 3.63
C PRO A 246 -11.48 -15.28 2.20
N ASN A 247 -10.81 -14.18 1.89
CA ASN A 247 -10.78 -13.57 0.57
C ASN A 247 -9.43 -13.69 -0.16
N GLY A 248 -8.49 -14.49 0.36
CA GLY A 248 -7.09 -14.49 -0.09
C GLY A 248 -6.46 -13.11 0.07
N GLY A 249 -5.28 -12.88 -0.49
CA GLY A 249 -4.60 -11.61 -0.28
C GLY A 249 -3.36 -11.39 -1.13
N ALA A 250 -2.78 -10.20 -0.97
CA ALA A 250 -1.47 -9.86 -1.47
C ALA A 250 -0.64 -9.35 -0.28
N LEU A 251 0.37 -10.13 0.11
CA LEU A 251 1.16 -9.90 1.30
C LEU A 251 2.54 -9.33 0.96
N PRO A 252 3.04 -8.37 1.74
CA PRO A 252 4.40 -7.85 1.58
C PRO A 252 5.41 -8.85 2.17
N ILE A 253 6.34 -9.31 1.33
CA ILE A 253 7.42 -10.22 1.73
C ILE A 253 8.76 -9.58 1.36
N THR A 254 9.82 -9.89 2.11
CA THR A 254 11.20 -9.60 1.71
C THR A 254 11.99 -10.89 1.60
N ALA A 255 12.62 -11.12 0.45
CA ALA A 255 13.55 -12.23 0.26
C ALA A 255 15.00 -11.76 0.52
N PHE A 256 15.70 -12.42 1.43
CA PHE A 256 17.06 -12.09 1.84
C PHE A 256 18.01 -13.27 1.59
N LEU A 257 19.07 -13.05 0.80
CA LEU A 257 20.13 -14.02 0.54
C LEU A 257 21.25 -13.90 1.59
N ARG A 258 21.34 -14.89 2.47
CA ARG A 258 22.45 -15.01 3.42
C ARG A 258 23.50 -15.96 2.89
N VAL A 259 24.76 -15.54 2.83
CA VAL A 259 25.89 -16.44 2.49
C VAL A 259 26.63 -16.83 3.77
N SER A 260 26.90 -18.12 3.94
CA SER A 260 27.63 -18.66 5.09
C SER A 260 29.14 -18.48 4.93
N GLY A 261 29.83 -18.38 6.06
CA GLY A 261 31.29 -18.26 6.08
C GLY A 261 31.80 -16.89 5.64
N ASP A 262 33.11 -16.81 5.42
CA ASP A 262 33.77 -15.65 4.83
C ASP A 262 34.00 -15.81 3.32
N PHE A 263 34.58 -14.77 2.69
CA PHE A 263 34.83 -14.78 1.26
C PHE A 263 35.86 -15.84 0.84
N ARG A 264 36.83 -16.18 1.69
CA ARG A 264 37.85 -17.20 1.38
C ARG A 264 37.24 -18.60 1.41
N GLU A 265 36.36 -18.86 2.37
CA GLU A 265 35.59 -20.11 2.42
C GLU A 265 34.70 -20.26 1.18
N TYR A 266 34.07 -19.18 0.72
CA TYR A 266 33.32 -19.16 -0.53
C TYR A 266 34.20 -19.49 -1.74
N GLN A 267 35.38 -18.88 -1.86
CA GLN A 267 36.34 -19.16 -2.95
C GLN A 267 36.84 -20.62 -2.96
N GLN A 268 36.75 -21.32 -1.83
CA GLN A 268 37.14 -22.72 -1.68
C GLN A 268 35.96 -23.69 -1.88
N GLY A 269 34.76 -23.18 -2.21
CA GLY A 269 33.55 -23.99 -2.36
C GLY A 269 32.99 -24.52 -1.04
N ARG A 270 33.33 -23.89 0.09
CA ARG A 270 32.89 -24.31 1.44
C ARG A 270 31.68 -23.53 1.96
N SER A 271 31.21 -22.53 1.22
CA SER A 271 30.03 -21.73 1.58
C SER A 271 28.73 -22.27 0.99
N GLN A 272 27.64 -22.01 1.70
CA GLN A 272 26.27 -22.20 1.25
C GLN A 272 25.54 -20.86 1.29
N ALA A 273 24.47 -20.73 0.53
CA ALA A 273 23.57 -19.60 0.60
C ALA A 273 22.17 -20.02 1.04
N PHE A 274 21.54 -19.19 1.85
CA PHE A 274 20.18 -19.37 2.33
C PHE A 274 19.32 -18.22 1.81
N LEU A 275 18.28 -18.54 1.05
CA LEU A 275 17.27 -17.58 0.66
C LEU A 275 16.16 -17.59 1.70
N GLU A 276 16.17 -16.61 2.59
CA GLU A 276 15.24 -16.46 3.72
C GLU A 276 14.07 -15.55 3.30
N LEU A 277 12.86 -15.82 3.78
CA LEU A 277 11.65 -15.05 3.48
C LEU A 277 11.09 -14.45 4.76
N TYR A 278 10.89 -13.14 4.78
CA TYR A 278 10.42 -12.39 5.94
C TYR A 278 9.10 -11.67 5.64
N SER A 279 8.23 -11.53 6.66
CA SER A 279 7.08 -10.64 6.59
C SER A 279 7.56 -9.19 6.60
N ALA A 280 7.24 -8.41 5.57
CA ALA A 280 7.57 -6.99 5.55
C ALA A 280 6.66 -6.13 6.45
N LEU A 281 5.73 -6.73 7.20
CA LEU A 281 4.92 -6.03 8.20
C LEU A 281 5.56 -6.02 9.58
N ASP A 282 6.22 -7.13 9.94
CA ASP A 282 6.63 -7.43 11.31
C ASP A 282 8.15 -7.57 11.41
N ASP A 283 8.75 -8.27 10.46
CA ASP A 283 10.18 -8.56 10.41
C ASP A 283 10.89 -7.58 9.49
N VAL A 284 11.19 -6.40 10.04
CA VAL A 284 11.87 -5.32 9.29
C VAL A 284 13.39 -5.32 9.47
N ARG A 285 13.93 -6.29 10.23
CA ARG A 285 15.38 -6.47 10.46
C ARG A 285 15.72 -7.95 10.63
N THR A 286 16.92 -8.34 10.23
CA THR A 286 17.50 -9.66 10.52
C THR A 286 18.88 -9.50 11.17
N GLN A 287 19.33 -10.53 11.90
CA GLN A 287 20.67 -10.55 12.48
C GLN A 287 21.63 -11.30 11.56
N VAL A 288 22.77 -10.70 11.28
CA VAL A 288 23.89 -11.32 10.54
C VAL A 288 25.11 -11.21 11.44
N LYS A 289 25.47 -12.33 12.11
CA LYS A 289 26.48 -12.34 13.18
C LYS A 289 26.09 -11.34 14.29
N ASP A 290 26.93 -10.35 14.55
CA ASP A 290 26.76 -9.27 15.52
C ASP A 290 26.05 -8.03 14.94
N LYS A 291 25.65 -8.06 13.65
CA LYS A 291 25.06 -6.92 12.96
C LYS A 291 23.55 -7.06 12.78
N SER A 292 22.83 -6.03 13.18
CA SER A 292 21.41 -5.89 12.88
C SER A 292 21.21 -5.22 11.53
N VAL A 293 20.78 -5.98 10.53
CA VAL A 293 20.60 -5.54 9.15
C VAL A 293 19.13 -5.17 8.91
N PRO A 294 18.81 -3.93 8.50
CA PRO A 294 17.47 -3.58 8.08
C PRO A 294 17.11 -4.31 6.79
N LEU A 295 15.90 -4.87 6.74
CA LEU A 295 15.36 -5.50 5.54
C LEU A 295 14.68 -4.45 4.67
N GLU A 296 14.88 -4.53 3.36
CA GLU A 296 14.15 -3.65 2.45
C GLU A 296 12.69 -4.11 2.33
N THR A 297 11.74 -3.21 2.57
CA THR A 297 10.31 -3.57 2.63
C THR A 297 9.49 -2.68 1.70
N ASP A 298 8.43 -3.22 1.09
CA ASP A 298 7.39 -2.46 0.40
C ASP A 298 6.01 -2.97 0.78
N ILE A 299 5.28 -2.17 1.56
CA ILE A 299 3.93 -2.52 2.05
C ILE A 299 2.81 -1.89 1.21
N THR A 300 3.14 -0.96 0.33
CA THR A 300 2.16 -0.28 -0.54
C THR A 300 1.90 -1.08 -1.81
N THR A 301 2.93 -1.65 -2.43
CA THR A 301 2.79 -2.36 -3.71
C THR A 301 1.84 -3.56 -3.63
N PRO A 302 1.91 -4.45 -2.62
CA PRO A 302 0.93 -5.53 -2.48
C PRO A 302 -0.50 -5.03 -2.27
N LEU A 303 -0.68 -3.95 -1.50
CA LEU A 303 -1.99 -3.33 -1.30
C LEU A 303 -2.54 -2.78 -2.63
N ALA A 304 -1.72 -2.05 -3.37
CA ALA A 304 -2.06 -1.52 -4.70
C ALA A 304 -2.39 -2.64 -5.68
N TYR A 305 -1.58 -3.71 -5.69
CA TYR A 305 -1.79 -4.89 -6.53
C TYR A 305 -3.18 -5.50 -6.28
N LYS A 306 -3.54 -5.70 -5.01
CA LYS A 306 -4.85 -6.27 -4.66
C LYS A 306 -5.99 -5.33 -5.04
N LEU A 307 -5.85 -4.03 -4.78
CA LEU A 307 -6.88 -3.05 -5.08
C LEU A 307 -7.05 -2.78 -6.58
N ASN A 308 -6.05 -3.07 -7.41
CA ASN A 308 -6.12 -2.94 -8.87
C ASN A 308 -7.03 -3.98 -9.54
N GLU A 309 -7.49 -5.01 -8.81
CA GLU A 309 -8.42 -5.98 -9.37
C GLU A 309 -9.71 -5.29 -9.83
N ALA A 310 -10.04 -5.39 -11.13
CA ALA A 310 -11.09 -4.62 -11.79
C ALA A 310 -12.49 -4.75 -11.15
N TRP A 311 -12.75 -5.82 -10.40
CA TRP A 311 -14.01 -5.97 -9.65
C TRP A 311 -14.11 -5.01 -8.47
N LEU A 312 -13.01 -4.63 -7.80
CA LEU A 312 -12.99 -3.67 -6.67
C LEU A 312 -13.42 -2.26 -7.09
N TRP A 313 -12.96 -1.79 -8.25
CA TRP A 313 -13.31 -0.47 -8.79
C TRP A 313 -14.69 -0.42 -9.44
N ARG A 314 -15.13 -1.50 -10.11
CA ARG A 314 -16.45 -1.57 -10.77
C ARG A 314 -17.63 -1.70 -9.78
N MET A 315 -17.35 -1.86 -8.49
CA MET A 315 -18.36 -2.06 -7.44
C MET A 315 -18.97 -0.78 -6.84
N GLY A 316 -18.26 0.35 -6.85
CA GLY A 316 -18.77 1.59 -6.25
C GLY A 316 -19.92 2.16 -7.06
N GLU A 317 -19.61 2.95 -8.10
CA GLU A 317 -20.65 3.68 -8.82
C GLU A 317 -21.54 2.79 -9.70
N LYS A 318 -20.95 1.94 -10.56
CA LYS A 318 -21.74 1.17 -11.55
C LYS A 318 -22.70 0.17 -10.91
N ARG A 319 -22.35 -0.45 -9.78
CA ARG A 319 -23.21 -1.44 -9.12
C ARG A 319 -24.22 -0.83 -8.14
N PHE A 320 -23.87 0.28 -7.50
CA PHE A 320 -24.82 1.10 -6.74
C PHE A 320 -26.00 1.55 -7.63
N ILE A 321 -25.70 1.96 -8.87
CA ILE A 321 -26.67 2.37 -9.89
C ILE A 321 -27.59 1.22 -10.31
N THR A 322 -27.03 0.02 -10.51
CA THR A 322 -27.74 -1.12 -11.08
C THR A 322 -28.49 -1.98 -10.07
N GLY A 323 -28.33 -1.74 -8.76
CA GLY A 323 -28.90 -2.57 -7.71
C GLY A 323 -28.41 -4.03 -7.74
N ALA A 324 -27.21 -4.26 -8.30
CA ALA A 324 -26.66 -5.61 -8.45
C ALA A 324 -26.34 -6.20 -7.07
N ASP A 325 -26.58 -7.50 -6.88
CA ASP A 325 -26.35 -8.17 -5.60
C ASP A 325 -24.87 -8.05 -5.19
N ILE A 326 -24.63 -7.38 -4.06
CA ILE A 326 -23.31 -7.24 -3.44
C ILE A 326 -23.33 -8.13 -2.22
N PRO A 327 -22.51 -9.21 -2.17
CA PRO A 327 -22.48 -10.06 -1.00
C PRO A 327 -22.06 -9.24 0.22
N VAL A 328 -22.82 -9.41 1.30
CA VAL A 328 -22.43 -8.90 2.62
C VAL A 328 -21.25 -9.73 3.10
N ARG A 329 -20.13 -9.07 3.38
CA ARG A 329 -18.93 -9.75 3.90
C ARG A 329 -17.97 -8.79 4.58
N VAL A 330 -17.17 -9.36 5.47
CA VAL A 330 -16.00 -8.72 6.05
C VAL A 330 -14.79 -9.18 5.23
N LEU A 331 -14.04 -8.23 4.68
CA LEU A 331 -12.83 -8.49 3.90
C LEU A 331 -11.61 -8.20 4.76
N LEU A 332 -10.67 -9.14 4.78
CA LEU A 332 -9.38 -9.03 5.46
C LEU A 332 -8.30 -8.63 4.45
N ILE A 333 -7.39 -7.72 4.84
CA ILE A 333 -6.25 -7.31 3.99
C ILE A 333 -5.01 -8.17 4.16
N GLN A 334 -4.98 -8.98 5.21
CA GLN A 334 -3.98 -10.00 5.51
C GLN A 334 -4.64 -11.16 6.27
N PRO A 335 -4.04 -12.37 6.29
CA PRO A 335 -4.51 -13.46 7.15
C PRO A 335 -4.73 -13.01 8.59
N TYR A 336 -5.71 -13.60 9.27
CA TYR A 336 -5.91 -13.42 10.69
C TYR A 336 -4.66 -13.80 11.48
N GLU A 337 -4.22 -12.89 12.34
CA GLU A 337 -3.10 -13.09 13.25
C GLU A 337 -3.53 -12.81 14.69
N PRO A 338 -3.45 -13.81 15.59
CA PRO A 338 -3.85 -13.64 16.98
C PRO A 338 -3.13 -12.48 17.67
N GLY A 339 -3.83 -11.76 18.53
CA GLY A 339 -3.28 -10.66 19.31
C GLY A 339 -3.34 -9.29 18.63
N ARG A 340 -3.82 -9.21 17.37
CA ARG A 340 -4.07 -7.94 16.67
C ARG A 340 -5.52 -7.52 16.79
N ILE A 341 -5.75 -6.28 17.22
CA ILE A 341 -7.08 -5.71 17.41
C ILE A 341 -7.71 -5.41 16.04
N PRO A 342 -8.93 -5.91 15.76
CA PRO A 342 -9.62 -5.59 14.50
C PRO A 342 -10.01 -4.11 14.42
N VAL A 343 -9.68 -3.48 13.30
CA VAL A 343 -10.19 -2.15 12.92
C VAL A 343 -11.07 -2.30 11.69
N VAL A 344 -12.37 -2.08 11.84
CA VAL A 344 -13.36 -2.29 10.79
C VAL A 344 -13.72 -0.96 10.13
N PHE A 345 -13.41 -0.82 8.85
CA PHE A 345 -13.84 0.30 8.05
C PHE A 345 -15.22 0.05 7.43
N VAL A 346 -16.14 0.98 7.65
CA VAL A 346 -17.53 0.94 7.17
C VAL A 346 -17.75 2.11 6.22
N HIS A 347 -17.81 1.83 4.91
CA HIS A 347 -17.98 2.85 3.89
C HIS A 347 -19.39 3.46 3.87
N GLY A 348 -19.52 4.66 3.28
CA GLY A 348 -20.81 5.33 3.08
C GLY A 348 -21.50 4.99 1.76
N THR A 349 -22.43 5.86 1.39
CA THR A 349 -23.29 5.75 0.19
C THR A 349 -22.48 5.82 -1.12
N ALA A 350 -22.81 4.94 -2.08
CA ALA A 350 -22.15 4.83 -3.39
C ALA A 350 -20.60 4.67 -3.33
N SER A 351 -20.10 4.25 -2.17
CA SER A 351 -18.67 4.05 -1.90
C SER A 351 -18.30 2.55 -1.93
N SER A 352 -17.03 2.25 -1.72
CA SER A 352 -16.47 0.90 -1.70
C SER A 352 -15.23 0.85 -0.78
N PRO A 353 -14.75 -0.34 -0.41
CA PRO A 353 -13.52 -0.49 0.39
C PRO A 353 -12.30 0.28 -0.13
N VAL A 354 -12.23 0.52 -1.45
CA VAL A 354 -11.11 1.22 -2.11
C VAL A 354 -10.95 2.66 -1.63
N TRP A 355 -12.03 3.32 -1.21
CA TRP A 355 -11.98 4.71 -0.73
C TRP A 355 -11.24 4.89 0.60
N TRP A 356 -10.97 3.80 1.30
CA TRP A 356 -10.14 3.77 2.52
C TRP A 356 -8.67 3.46 2.23
N ALA A 357 -8.29 3.21 0.96
CA ALA A 357 -6.96 2.75 0.60
C ALA A 357 -5.87 3.71 1.10
N GLU A 358 -6.05 5.02 0.92
CA GLU A 358 -5.08 6.03 1.36
C GLU A 358 -4.92 6.04 2.89
N MET A 359 -6.03 5.95 3.64
CA MET A 359 -6.01 5.84 5.10
C MET A 359 -5.30 4.55 5.53
N LEU A 360 -5.68 3.40 4.97
CA LEU A 360 -5.05 2.12 5.29
C LEU A 360 -3.54 2.14 5.02
N ASN A 361 -3.14 2.64 3.85
CA ASN A 361 -1.74 2.73 3.46
C ASN A 361 -0.95 3.60 4.45
N SER A 362 -1.49 4.77 4.81
CA SER A 362 -0.84 5.70 5.72
C SER A 362 -0.80 5.19 7.17
N LEU A 363 -1.90 4.62 7.68
CA LEU A 363 -1.94 4.03 9.03
C LEU A 363 -0.97 2.86 9.16
N ARG A 364 -0.86 2.01 8.13
CA ARG A 364 0.12 0.91 8.10
C ARG A 364 1.56 1.41 7.98
N ALA A 365 1.83 2.69 7.71
CA ALA A 365 3.20 3.20 7.77
C ALA A 365 3.74 3.24 9.21
N ASP A 366 2.85 3.38 10.21
CA ASP A 366 3.21 3.39 11.62
C ASP A 366 3.49 1.96 12.17
N PRO A 367 4.70 1.67 12.67
CA PRO A 367 5.04 0.36 13.22
C PRO A 367 4.19 -0.06 14.43
N GLN A 368 3.79 0.88 15.28
CA GLN A 368 2.94 0.58 16.44
C GLN A 368 1.53 0.20 15.98
N ILE A 369 1.01 0.82 14.92
CA ILE A 369 -0.27 0.41 14.36
C ILE A 369 -0.16 -0.97 13.73
N ARG A 370 0.84 -1.21 12.87
CA ARG A 370 1.03 -2.52 12.23
C ARG A 370 1.11 -3.66 13.26
N LYS A 371 1.83 -3.44 14.36
CA LYS A 371 2.04 -4.44 15.41
C LYS A 371 0.75 -4.78 16.17
N ASN A 372 -0.11 -3.79 16.43
CA ASN A 372 -1.24 -3.97 17.35
C ASN A 372 -2.59 -4.13 16.67
N PHE A 373 -2.72 -3.78 15.38
CA PHE A 373 -4.00 -3.74 14.70
C PHE A 373 -4.00 -4.55 13.40
N GLN A 374 -5.18 -5.05 13.05
CA GLN A 374 -5.46 -5.65 11.75
C GLN A 374 -6.72 -5.03 11.14
N PHE A 375 -6.61 -4.57 9.89
CA PHE A 375 -7.67 -3.79 9.24
C PHE A 375 -8.60 -4.68 8.41
N TRP A 376 -9.91 -4.48 8.60
CA TRP A 376 -10.97 -5.16 7.90
C TRP A 376 -11.87 -4.14 7.18
N PHE A 377 -12.50 -4.57 6.09
CA PHE A 377 -13.50 -3.78 5.38
C PHE A 377 -14.87 -4.45 5.45
N TYR A 378 -15.89 -3.70 5.83
CA TYR A 378 -17.26 -4.14 5.63
C TYR A 378 -17.72 -3.82 4.22
N GLN A 379 -18.03 -4.85 3.44
CA GLN A 379 -18.59 -4.75 2.11
C GLN A 379 -20.11 -5.01 2.17
N TYR A 380 -20.90 -4.07 1.66
CA TYR A 380 -22.34 -4.17 1.60
C TYR A 380 -22.95 -3.32 0.48
N ASN A 381 -24.22 -3.54 0.17
CA ASN A 381 -24.96 -2.65 -0.73
C ASN A 381 -25.45 -1.41 0.02
N SER A 382 -24.77 -0.28 -0.20
CA SER A 382 -25.12 0.99 0.46
C SER A 382 -26.44 1.62 0.00
N SER A 383 -27.14 1.06 -1.01
CA SER A 383 -28.50 1.48 -1.36
C SER A 383 -29.58 0.89 -0.44
N ASN A 384 -29.26 -0.16 0.31
CA ASN A 384 -30.19 -0.82 1.22
C ASN A 384 -30.57 0.11 2.38
N MET A 385 -31.70 -0.19 3.03
CA MET A 385 -32.12 0.51 4.25
C MET A 385 -31.00 0.50 5.29
N VAL A 386 -30.71 1.66 5.89
CA VAL A 386 -29.59 1.85 6.83
C VAL A 386 -29.61 0.84 7.98
N THR A 387 -30.79 0.57 8.53
CA THR A 387 -30.98 -0.39 9.62
C THR A 387 -30.78 -1.85 9.20
N LEU A 388 -31.14 -2.21 7.96
CA LEU A 388 -30.85 -3.54 7.41
C LEU A 388 -29.33 -3.74 7.28
N SER A 389 -28.63 -2.76 6.70
CA SER A 389 -27.17 -2.83 6.59
C SER A 389 -26.47 -2.84 7.96
N ALA A 390 -27.05 -2.19 8.98
CA ALA A 390 -26.53 -2.25 10.34
C ALA A 390 -26.72 -3.63 11.00
N ALA A 391 -27.88 -4.26 10.79
CA ALA A 391 -28.12 -5.63 11.24
C ALA A 391 -27.14 -6.62 10.60
N GLU A 392 -26.98 -6.52 9.27
CA GLU A 392 -26.05 -7.33 8.48
C GLU A 392 -24.59 -7.11 8.88
N LEU A 393 -24.16 -5.88 9.18
CA LEU A 393 -22.83 -5.59 9.72
C LEU A 393 -22.60 -6.34 11.03
N ARG A 394 -23.53 -6.23 11.98
CA ARG A 394 -23.41 -6.88 13.30
C ARG A 394 -23.33 -8.39 13.16
N GLU A 395 -24.19 -8.98 12.33
CA GLU A 395 -24.19 -10.41 12.03
C GLU A 395 -22.87 -10.86 11.38
N ALA A 396 -22.37 -10.10 10.41
CA ALA A 396 -21.11 -10.41 9.72
C ALA A 396 -19.90 -10.35 10.66
N LEU A 397 -19.85 -9.37 11.58
CA LEU A 397 -18.79 -9.27 12.59
C LEU A 397 -18.83 -10.43 13.58
N VAL A 398 -20.01 -10.76 14.10
CA VAL A 398 -20.20 -11.92 14.99
C VAL A 398 -19.82 -13.22 14.29
N GLY A 399 -20.22 -13.39 13.03
CA GLY A 399 -19.88 -14.55 12.21
C GLY A 399 -18.37 -14.66 11.97
N MET A 400 -17.71 -13.56 11.65
CA MET A 400 -16.26 -13.53 11.41
C MET A 400 -15.47 -13.91 12.67
N ILE A 401 -15.83 -13.37 13.84
CA ILE A 401 -15.19 -13.73 15.12
C ILE A 401 -15.38 -15.23 15.40
N LYS A 402 -16.59 -15.77 15.22
CA LYS A 402 -16.86 -17.20 15.42
C LYS A 402 -16.06 -18.09 14.46
N GLN A 403 -15.82 -17.63 13.24
CA GLN A 403 -15.03 -18.36 12.25
C GLN A 403 -13.53 -18.37 12.60
N LEU A 404 -12.98 -17.21 12.96
CA LEU A 404 -11.54 -17.02 13.18
C LEU A 404 -11.07 -17.45 14.58
N ASP A 405 -11.92 -17.27 15.59
CA ASP A 405 -11.63 -17.63 16.98
C ASP A 405 -12.83 -18.36 17.63
N PRO A 406 -13.15 -19.60 17.17
CA PRO A 406 -14.29 -20.35 17.67
C PRO A 406 -14.22 -20.67 19.17
N GLN A 407 -13.00 -20.69 19.73
CA GLN A 407 -12.75 -20.98 21.14
C GLN A 407 -12.66 -19.71 22.00
N GLN A 408 -12.78 -18.52 21.41
CA GLN A 408 -12.69 -17.22 22.09
C GLN A 408 -11.40 -17.06 22.91
N LYS A 409 -10.26 -17.48 22.33
CA LYS A 409 -8.94 -17.45 22.97
C LYS A 409 -8.18 -16.16 22.71
N ASP A 410 -8.52 -15.41 21.66
CA ASP A 410 -7.85 -14.16 21.34
C ASP A 410 -8.51 -12.96 22.04
N PRO A 411 -7.88 -12.40 23.09
CA PRO A 411 -8.42 -11.24 23.77
C PRO A 411 -8.45 -9.98 22.88
N ALA A 412 -7.67 -9.92 21.81
CA ALA A 412 -7.62 -8.74 20.93
C ALA A 412 -8.96 -8.51 20.20
N PHE A 413 -9.69 -9.59 19.87
CA PHE A 413 -11.04 -9.48 19.30
C PHE A 413 -12.02 -8.77 20.21
N GLN A 414 -11.84 -8.83 21.54
CA GLN A 414 -12.69 -8.16 22.52
C GLN A 414 -12.44 -6.65 22.63
N ASN A 415 -11.56 -6.10 21.80
CA ASN A 415 -11.14 -4.70 21.79
C ASN A 415 -11.41 -4.01 20.44
N MET A 416 -12.30 -4.53 19.60
CA MET A 416 -12.54 -4.06 18.24
C MET A 416 -12.84 -2.54 18.16
N VAL A 417 -12.28 -1.92 17.12
CA VAL A 417 -12.54 -0.53 16.71
C VAL A 417 -13.37 -0.53 15.42
N VAL A 418 -14.46 0.24 15.39
CA VAL A 418 -15.30 0.39 14.18
C VAL A 418 -15.28 1.85 13.71
N ILE A 419 -14.94 2.09 12.45
CA ILE A 419 -14.76 3.42 11.87
C ILE A 419 -15.71 3.57 10.69
N GLY A 420 -16.65 4.50 10.78
CA GLY A 420 -17.68 4.72 9.77
C GLY A 420 -17.57 6.07 9.10
N HIS A 421 -17.63 6.08 7.76
CA HIS A 421 -17.73 7.31 6.98
C HIS A 421 -19.17 7.54 6.50
N SER A 422 -19.66 8.78 6.61
CA SER A 422 -20.97 9.17 6.10
C SER A 422 -22.08 8.23 6.63
N GLN A 423 -22.91 7.67 5.76
CA GLN A 423 -23.91 6.64 6.12
C GLN A 423 -23.31 5.50 6.97
N GLY A 424 -22.07 5.08 6.70
CA GLY A 424 -21.38 4.02 7.43
C GLY A 424 -21.16 4.35 8.91
N GLY A 425 -21.15 5.63 9.29
CA GLY A 425 -21.14 6.06 10.68
C GLY A 425 -22.45 5.78 11.43
N LEU A 426 -23.59 5.77 10.74
CA LEU A 426 -24.87 5.37 11.34
C LEU A 426 -24.89 3.88 11.67
N LEU A 427 -24.37 3.06 10.75
CA LEU A 427 -24.16 1.62 10.97
C LEU A 427 -23.20 1.38 12.14
N THR A 428 -22.11 2.15 12.18
CA THR A 428 -21.12 2.13 13.26
C THR A 428 -21.77 2.43 14.60
N LYS A 429 -22.64 3.46 14.70
CA LYS A 429 -23.35 3.79 15.95
C LYS A 429 -24.20 2.62 16.43
N MET A 430 -24.89 1.92 15.52
CA MET A 430 -25.70 0.74 15.83
C MET A 430 -24.92 -0.49 16.32
N THR A 431 -23.57 -0.47 16.27
CA THR A 431 -22.73 -1.47 16.95
C THR A 431 -22.52 -1.19 18.44
N ALA A 432 -22.82 0.04 18.90
CA ALA A 432 -22.42 0.57 20.20
C ALA A 432 -23.57 1.25 20.97
N VAL A 433 -24.82 0.99 20.59
CA VAL A 433 -26.01 1.47 21.31
C VAL A 433 -26.92 0.32 21.68
N ASP A 434 -27.69 0.51 22.75
CA ASP A 434 -28.88 -0.30 23.05
C ASP A 434 -30.10 0.52 22.66
N THR A 435 -30.82 0.09 21.62
CA THR A 435 -31.99 0.88 21.17
C THR A 435 -33.20 0.69 22.06
N GLY A 436 -33.28 -0.40 22.84
CA GLY A 436 -34.54 -0.81 23.46
C GLY A 436 -35.70 -0.70 22.45
N ASP A 437 -36.78 -0.05 22.86
CA ASP A 437 -37.95 0.22 22.00
C ASP A 437 -37.86 1.59 21.28
N VAL A 438 -36.77 2.35 21.38
CA VAL A 438 -36.70 3.76 20.90
C VAL A 438 -36.95 3.88 19.39
N LEU A 439 -36.29 3.06 18.57
CA LEU A 439 -36.48 3.11 17.12
C LEU A 439 -37.88 2.60 16.71
N TRP A 440 -38.43 1.64 17.47
CA TRP A 440 -39.77 1.12 17.24
C TRP A 440 -40.83 2.18 17.55
N ASN A 441 -40.72 2.84 18.70
CA ASN A 441 -41.64 3.90 19.15
C ASN A 441 -41.61 5.13 18.25
N ALA A 442 -40.53 5.33 17.49
CA ALA A 442 -40.45 6.40 16.50
C ALA A 442 -41.40 6.19 15.30
N ILE A 443 -41.84 4.95 15.06
CA ILE A 443 -42.70 4.58 13.93
C ILE A 443 -43.99 3.86 14.35
N SER A 444 -44.22 3.57 15.64
CA SER A 444 -45.43 2.90 16.14
C SER A 444 -45.83 3.40 17.52
N ASP A 445 -47.13 3.43 17.80
CA ASP A 445 -47.69 3.77 19.13
C ASP A 445 -47.87 2.55 20.04
N LYS A 446 -47.83 1.35 19.48
CA LYS A 446 -48.04 0.09 20.21
C LYS A 446 -46.71 -0.56 20.49
N ARG A 447 -46.59 -1.39 21.52
CA ARG A 447 -45.39 -2.24 21.68
C ARG A 447 -45.30 -3.25 20.54
N ILE A 448 -44.09 -3.65 20.14
CA ILE A 448 -43.91 -4.63 19.05
C ILE A 448 -44.66 -5.96 19.29
N ASP A 449 -44.82 -6.34 20.55
CA ASP A 449 -45.55 -7.54 20.94
C ASP A 449 -47.07 -7.40 20.78
N GLU A 450 -47.61 -6.18 20.93
CA GLU A 450 -49.04 -5.84 20.87
C GLU A 450 -49.55 -5.63 19.43
N VAL A 451 -48.63 -5.53 18.46
CA VAL A 451 -49.00 -5.41 17.06
C VAL A 451 -49.32 -6.79 16.48
N GLU A 452 -50.52 -6.93 15.93
CA GLU A 452 -50.97 -8.12 15.20
C GLU A 452 -50.25 -8.19 13.84
N MET A 453 -49.27 -9.07 13.74
CA MET A 453 -48.48 -9.35 12.55
C MET A 453 -47.94 -10.78 12.60
N GLU A 454 -47.62 -11.36 11.44
CA GLU A 454 -47.03 -12.70 11.39
C GLU A 454 -45.69 -12.76 12.18
N PRO A 455 -45.37 -13.92 12.79
CA PRO A 455 -44.16 -14.07 13.60
C PRO A 455 -42.84 -13.75 12.87
N ASN A 456 -42.73 -14.12 11.59
CA ASN A 456 -41.59 -13.83 10.72
C ASN A 456 -41.41 -12.30 10.48
N ILE A 457 -42.49 -11.55 10.28
CA ILE A 457 -42.50 -10.09 10.11
C ILE A 457 -42.11 -9.42 11.43
N LYS A 458 -42.64 -9.91 12.55
CA LYS A 458 -42.29 -9.41 13.89
C LYS A 458 -40.81 -9.58 14.18
N GLU A 459 -40.26 -10.75 13.86
CA GLU A 459 -38.84 -11.03 14.08
C GLU A 459 -37.94 -10.24 13.13
N PHE A 460 -38.36 -10.05 11.88
CA PHE A 460 -37.68 -9.18 10.94
C PHE A 460 -37.69 -7.71 11.41
N ALA A 461 -38.81 -7.21 11.94
CA ALA A 461 -38.88 -5.87 12.52
C ALA A 461 -37.96 -5.73 13.74
N ARG A 462 -37.91 -6.74 14.63
CA ARG A 462 -36.95 -6.77 15.76
C ARG A 462 -35.52 -6.70 15.27
N ARG A 463 -35.15 -7.51 14.27
CA ARG A 463 -33.81 -7.51 13.65
C ARG A 463 -33.40 -6.12 13.15
N LEU A 464 -34.35 -5.35 12.63
CA LEU A 464 -34.11 -4.04 12.03
C LEU A 464 -34.15 -2.86 13.00
N LEU A 465 -34.78 -3.00 14.17
CA LEU A 465 -35.07 -1.85 15.04
C LEU A 465 -34.59 -2.04 16.49
N ILE A 466 -34.31 -3.28 16.89
CA ILE A 466 -33.88 -3.63 18.25
C ILE A 466 -32.42 -4.07 18.20
N PHE A 467 -31.51 -3.13 18.43
CA PHE A 467 -30.08 -3.36 18.46
C PHE A 467 -29.57 -3.41 19.90
N LYS A 468 -28.76 -4.42 20.20
CA LYS A 468 -27.92 -4.50 21.40
C LYS A 468 -26.46 -4.20 21.02
N PRO A 469 -25.67 -3.58 21.91
CA PRO A 469 -24.27 -3.31 21.62
C PRO A 469 -23.51 -4.62 21.37
N LEU A 470 -22.55 -4.59 20.47
CA LEU A 470 -21.61 -5.70 20.28
C LEU A 470 -20.62 -5.69 21.45
N PRO A 471 -20.55 -6.76 22.27
CA PRO A 471 -19.77 -6.73 23.52
C PRO A 471 -18.27 -6.57 23.29
N PHE A 472 -17.78 -6.95 22.10
CA PHE A 472 -16.39 -6.89 21.69
C PHE A 472 -15.98 -5.57 21.02
N VAL A 473 -16.93 -4.67 20.72
CA VAL A 473 -16.61 -3.31 20.23
C VAL A 473 -16.31 -2.42 21.41
N LYS A 474 -15.14 -1.77 21.43
CA LYS A 474 -14.69 -0.89 22.52
C LYS A 474 -14.43 0.54 22.09
N ARG A 475 -14.38 0.80 20.77
CA ARG A 475 -14.23 2.15 20.25
C ARG A 475 -14.94 2.33 18.92
N VAL A 476 -15.55 3.49 18.75
CA VAL A 476 -16.18 3.91 17.49
C VAL A 476 -15.66 5.27 17.03
N VAL A 477 -15.49 5.44 15.72
CA VAL A 477 -15.09 6.71 15.11
C VAL A 477 -16.06 7.06 13.99
N PHE A 478 -16.67 8.24 14.11
CA PHE A 478 -17.60 8.80 13.13
C PHE A 478 -16.87 9.79 12.24
N ILE A 479 -16.87 9.59 10.93
CA ILE A 479 -16.24 10.49 9.96
C ILE A 479 -17.33 11.07 9.06
N SER A 480 -17.57 12.39 9.14
CA SER A 480 -18.60 13.10 8.36
C SER A 480 -19.99 12.42 8.39
N THR A 481 -20.39 11.91 9.56
CA THR A 481 -21.60 11.07 9.70
C THR A 481 -22.86 11.92 9.84
N PRO A 482 -23.93 11.70 9.06
CA PRO A 482 -25.17 12.48 9.16
C PRO A 482 -26.08 11.99 10.30
N HIS A 483 -25.69 12.19 11.56
CA HIS A 483 -26.47 11.68 12.70
C HIS A 483 -27.90 12.24 12.77
N ARG A 484 -28.12 13.47 12.28
CA ARG A 484 -29.45 14.11 12.18
C ARG A 484 -29.94 14.23 10.72
N GLY A 485 -29.37 13.46 9.81
CA GLY A 485 -29.66 13.52 8.37
C GLY A 485 -28.81 14.55 7.64
N SER A 486 -29.04 14.74 6.34
CA SER A 486 -28.23 15.66 5.53
C SER A 486 -29.12 16.56 4.70
N TYR A 487 -28.74 17.85 4.58
CA TYR A 487 -29.38 18.77 3.65
C TYR A 487 -29.14 18.30 2.21
N LEU A 488 -30.18 17.70 1.66
CA LEU A 488 -30.28 17.29 0.26
C LEU A 488 -30.19 18.54 -0.64
N THR A 489 -28.99 19.01 -0.99
CA THR A 489 -28.84 20.07 -1.99
C THR A 489 -29.42 19.62 -3.33
N LYS A 490 -30.17 20.50 -4.00
CA LYS A 490 -30.88 20.19 -5.26
C LYS A 490 -29.96 19.66 -6.38
N GLU A 491 -28.66 19.91 -6.33
CA GLU A 491 -27.68 19.44 -7.33
C GLU A 491 -27.14 18.03 -7.03
N TRP A 492 -26.75 17.72 -5.78
CA TRP A 492 -26.29 16.37 -5.41
C TRP A 492 -27.42 15.34 -5.57
N VAL A 493 -28.61 15.68 -5.08
CA VAL A 493 -29.84 14.89 -5.25
C VAL A 493 -30.12 14.61 -6.72
N ARG A 494 -29.91 15.60 -7.61
CA ARG A 494 -30.19 15.47 -9.04
C ARG A 494 -29.15 14.60 -9.77
N SER A 495 -27.89 14.61 -9.35
CA SER A 495 -26.86 13.68 -9.84
C SER A 495 -27.07 12.25 -9.32
N PHE A 496 -27.63 12.11 -8.11
CA PHE A 496 -27.83 10.85 -7.41
C PHE A 496 -29.13 10.13 -7.81
N ILE A 497 -30.27 10.85 -7.86
CA ILE A 497 -31.59 10.34 -8.29
C ILE A 497 -31.58 9.92 -9.76
N ARG A 498 -30.87 10.63 -10.66
CA ARG A 498 -30.73 10.24 -12.08
C ARG A 498 -30.04 8.88 -12.28
N LYS A 499 -29.35 8.39 -11.24
CA LYS A 499 -28.51 7.20 -11.25
C LYS A 499 -29.16 5.99 -10.52
N MET A 500 -30.39 6.07 -10.00
CA MET A 500 -31.02 4.94 -9.28
C MET A 500 -32.22 4.34 -10.02
N VAL A 501 -32.06 3.10 -10.50
CA VAL A 501 -33.14 2.26 -11.05
C VAL A 501 -32.95 0.81 -10.56
N ARG A 502 -33.89 0.37 -9.69
CA ARG A 502 -34.27 -1.01 -9.30
C ARG A 502 -33.82 -1.57 -7.93
N LEU A 503 -34.80 -2.23 -7.32
CA LEU A 503 -34.89 -2.82 -5.98
C LEU A 503 -33.94 -4.02 -5.79
N PRO A 504 -33.42 -4.26 -4.56
CA PRO A 504 -32.90 -5.57 -4.20
C PRO A 504 -34.06 -6.58 -4.13
N PHE A 505 -33.99 -7.64 -4.94
CA PHE A 505 -35.07 -8.64 -5.13
C PHE A 505 -35.19 -9.70 -4.00
N ASN A 506 -34.41 -9.61 -2.92
CA ASN A 506 -34.25 -10.69 -1.94
C ASN A 506 -34.71 -10.35 -0.52
N ILE A 507 -35.75 -9.54 -0.33
CA ILE A 507 -36.47 -9.58 0.96
C ILE A 507 -37.41 -10.80 0.90
N VAL A 508 -37.00 -11.89 1.55
CA VAL A 508 -37.65 -13.23 1.57
C VAL A 508 -38.97 -13.25 2.38
N VAL A 509 -39.52 -12.09 2.73
CA VAL A 509 -40.86 -11.99 3.32
C VAL A 509 -41.79 -11.50 2.24
N ASN A 510 -42.90 -12.22 1.99
CA ASN A 510 -43.95 -11.87 1.03
C ASN A 510 -44.11 -10.34 0.92
N SER A 511 -43.51 -9.76 -0.12
CA SER A 511 -43.28 -8.31 -0.19
C SER A 511 -44.57 -7.51 -0.02
N GLN A 512 -45.72 -8.07 -0.44
CA GLN A 512 -47.03 -7.45 -0.28
C GLN A 512 -47.50 -7.35 1.17
N GLU A 513 -47.24 -8.35 2.00
CA GLU A 513 -47.70 -8.37 3.39
C GLU A 513 -46.82 -7.47 4.27
N PHE A 514 -45.50 -7.51 4.07
CA PHE A 514 -44.59 -6.55 4.70
C PHE A 514 -44.91 -5.10 4.28
N LEU A 515 -45.20 -4.85 3.00
CA LEU A 515 -45.64 -3.54 2.51
C LEU A 515 -47.00 -3.14 3.08
N TYR A 516 -47.93 -4.09 3.25
CA TYR A 516 -49.24 -3.85 3.88
C TYR A 516 -49.08 -3.44 5.35
N THR A 517 -48.23 -4.15 6.11
CA THR A 517 -47.90 -3.79 7.49
C THR A 517 -47.23 -2.41 7.56
N LEU A 518 -46.23 -2.13 6.71
CA LEU A 518 -45.61 -0.79 6.56
C LEU A 518 -46.63 0.31 6.29
N HIS A 519 -47.65 0.00 5.50
CA HIS A 519 -48.68 0.95 5.10
C HIS A 519 -49.75 1.19 6.17
N THR A 520 -50.13 0.16 6.93
CA THR A 520 -51.33 0.19 7.80
C THR A 520 -51.02 0.32 9.29
N GLN A 521 -49.84 -0.13 9.74
CA GLN A 521 -49.51 -0.21 11.17
C GLN A 521 -48.37 0.72 11.61
N PHE A 522 -47.67 1.36 10.67
CA PHE A 522 -46.53 2.24 10.97
C PHE A 522 -46.78 3.70 10.58
N LYS A 523 -46.28 4.63 11.40
CA LYS A 523 -46.29 6.08 11.22
C LYS A 523 -45.16 6.55 10.30
N LEU A 524 -45.18 6.09 9.05
CA LEU A 524 -44.19 6.52 8.06
C LEU A 524 -44.62 7.79 7.34
N PRO A 525 -43.68 8.68 6.98
CA PRO A 525 -43.91 9.80 6.06
C PRO A 525 -44.66 9.36 4.80
N THR A 526 -45.55 10.19 4.27
CA THR A 526 -46.34 9.88 3.07
C THR A 526 -45.47 9.49 1.88
N SER A 527 -44.26 10.05 1.79
CA SER A 527 -43.25 9.75 0.76
C SER A 527 -42.69 8.32 0.82
N LEU A 528 -42.91 7.59 1.92
CA LEU A 528 -42.46 6.22 2.16
C LEU A 528 -43.61 5.21 2.18
N LYS A 529 -44.87 5.66 2.05
CA LYS A 529 -46.03 4.76 2.02
C LYS A 529 -46.02 3.89 0.75
N GLY A 530 -46.16 2.58 0.92
CA GLY A 530 -46.29 1.62 -0.18
C GLY A 530 -44.99 1.25 -0.90
N ARG A 531 -43.81 1.64 -0.40
CA ARG A 531 -42.51 1.22 -0.93
C ARG A 531 -41.52 0.86 0.18
N ILE A 532 -40.56 0.00 -0.13
CA ILE A 532 -39.45 -0.31 0.79
C ILE A 532 -38.52 0.92 0.88
N PRO A 533 -38.19 1.40 2.10
CA PRO A 533 -37.24 2.50 2.28
C PRO A 533 -35.84 2.15 1.77
N THR A 534 -35.19 3.11 1.13
CA THR A 534 -33.78 3.05 0.71
C THR A 534 -32.86 3.70 1.74
N SER A 535 -31.54 3.64 1.52
CA SER A 535 -30.62 4.42 2.35
C SER A 535 -30.83 5.93 2.27
N ILE A 536 -31.20 6.47 1.10
CA ILE A 536 -31.49 7.92 0.94
C ILE A 536 -32.61 8.33 1.88
N ASP A 537 -33.70 7.56 1.87
CA ASP A 537 -34.85 7.78 2.76
C ASP A 537 -34.41 7.68 4.22
N GLY A 538 -33.53 6.72 4.50
CA GLY A 538 -32.87 6.52 5.78
C GLY A 538 -32.07 7.74 6.28
N MET A 539 -31.54 8.58 5.39
CA MET A 539 -30.66 9.71 5.70
C MET A 539 -31.34 11.08 5.62
N SER A 540 -32.64 11.11 5.35
CA SER A 540 -33.40 12.36 5.31
C SER A 540 -33.57 12.97 6.71
N GLU A 541 -33.52 14.29 6.81
CA GLU A 541 -33.64 15.03 8.08
C GLU A 541 -35.01 14.81 8.76
N ASP A 542 -36.04 14.51 7.98
CA ASP A 542 -37.40 14.21 8.45
C ASP A 542 -37.58 12.74 8.86
N ASN A 543 -36.53 11.91 8.84
CA ASN A 543 -36.63 10.51 9.22
C ASN A 543 -36.75 10.35 10.75
N PRO A 544 -37.89 9.85 11.27
CA PRO A 544 -38.09 9.67 12.71
C PRO A 544 -37.09 8.67 13.33
N LEU A 545 -36.60 7.69 12.55
CA LEU A 545 -35.61 6.73 13.03
C LEU A 545 -34.26 7.38 13.33
N LEU A 546 -33.83 8.41 12.58
CA LEU A 546 -32.60 9.13 12.87
C LEU A 546 -32.74 9.97 14.15
N THR A 547 -33.90 10.58 14.34
CA THR A 547 -34.20 11.35 15.57
C THR A 547 -34.14 10.44 16.80
N GLY A 548 -34.71 9.24 16.71
CA GLY A 548 -34.55 8.22 17.75
C GLY A 548 -33.09 7.81 17.92
N LEU A 549 -32.38 7.48 16.85
CA LEU A 549 -31.00 7.01 16.91
C LEU A 549 -30.02 8.06 17.47
N VAL A 550 -30.17 9.35 17.15
CA VAL A 550 -29.29 10.40 17.66
C VAL A 550 -29.45 10.61 19.16
N SER A 551 -30.67 10.45 19.68
CA SER A 551 -30.98 10.57 21.13
C SER A 551 -30.35 9.47 21.99
N LEU A 552 -30.01 8.32 21.39
CA LEU A 552 -29.41 7.20 22.11
C LEU A 552 -27.93 7.51 22.44
N PRO A 553 -27.52 7.40 23.72
CA PRO A 553 -26.13 7.53 24.10
C PRO A 553 -25.34 6.30 23.64
N ILE A 554 -24.04 6.49 23.46
CA ILE A 554 -23.10 5.37 23.33
C ILE A 554 -23.07 4.62 24.67
N VAL A 555 -23.12 3.29 24.64
CA VAL A 555 -23.18 2.50 25.89
C VAL A 555 -21.91 2.66 26.73
N PRO A 556 -22.00 2.56 28.06
CA PRO A 556 -20.82 2.53 28.92
C PRO A 556 -19.82 1.45 28.49
N GLY A 557 -18.54 1.80 28.51
CA GLY A 557 -17.45 0.90 28.09
C GLY A 557 -17.11 0.94 26.60
N VAL A 558 -17.80 1.75 25.80
CA VAL A 558 -17.40 2.07 24.42
C VAL A 558 -17.04 3.55 24.32
N VAL A 559 -15.84 3.84 23.82
CA VAL A 559 -15.36 5.21 23.60
C VAL A 559 -15.74 5.67 22.20
N ALA A 560 -16.26 6.88 22.04
CA ALA A 560 -16.65 7.42 20.74
C ALA A 560 -15.84 8.67 20.37
N HIS A 561 -15.60 8.85 19.07
CA HIS A 561 -14.92 10.02 18.51
C HIS A 561 -15.62 10.52 17.25
N SER A 562 -15.55 11.83 17.01
CA SER A 562 -16.08 12.47 15.80
C SER A 562 -14.96 13.17 15.03
N ILE A 563 -14.91 12.93 13.72
CA ILE A 563 -14.10 13.67 12.75
C ILE A 563 -15.08 14.33 11.78
N ILE A 564 -15.24 15.64 11.90
CA ILE A 564 -16.28 16.38 11.18
C ILE A 564 -15.64 17.25 10.12
N ALA A 565 -16.01 17.00 8.87
CA ALA A 565 -15.59 17.85 7.77
C ALA A 565 -16.39 19.17 7.76
N VAL A 566 -15.70 20.27 7.54
CA VAL A 566 -16.30 21.57 7.23
C VAL A 566 -15.49 22.21 6.12
N LYS A 567 -16.14 22.68 5.05
CA LYS A 567 -15.43 23.30 3.92
C LYS A 567 -14.51 24.44 4.38
N PRO A 568 -13.31 24.58 3.78
CA PRO A 568 -12.42 25.70 4.06
C PRO A 568 -13.13 27.05 3.90
N GLY A 569 -12.84 28.01 4.80
CA GLY A 569 -13.42 29.35 4.79
C GLY A 569 -14.84 29.48 5.35
N MET A 570 -15.53 28.39 5.69
CA MET A 570 -16.83 28.45 6.38
C MET A 570 -16.64 28.56 7.91
N ASP A 571 -17.57 29.22 8.59
CA ASP A 571 -17.70 29.11 10.05
C ASP A 571 -18.03 27.66 10.44
N ILE A 572 -17.54 27.17 11.59
CA ILE A 572 -17.71 25.77 11.99
C ILE A 572 -19.17 25.51 12.40
N ALA A 573 -19.73 26.38 13.26
CA ALA A 573 -21.05 26.17 13.86
C ALA A 573 -22.18 26.20 12.83
N THR A 574 -21.98 26.93 11.72
CA THR A 574 -22.95 27.07 10.61
C THR A 574 -22.50 26.37 9.32
N GLY A 575 -21.33 25.75 9.33
CA GLY A 575 -20.69 25.16 8.16
C GLY A 575 -21.20 23.77 7.78
N ASN A 576 -20.75 23.29 6.62
CA ASN A 576 -20.99 21.94 6.13
C ASN A 576 -19.81 21.45 5.29
N ASP A 577 -19.81 20.16 4.96
CA ASP A 577 -18.80 19.53 4.10
C ASP A 577 -19.24 19.41 2.62
N GLY A 578 -20.34 20.07 2.26
CA GLY A 578 -21.03 19.97 0.97
C GLY A 578 -22.18 18.96 0.95
N VAL A 579 -22.29 18.09 1.96
CA VAL A 579 -23.37 17.10 2.09
C VAL A 579 -24.00 17.17 3.48
N VAL A 580 -23.19 17.13 4.52
CA VAL A 580 -23.61 17.06 5.93
C VAL A 580 -23.21 18.36 6.61
N GLY A 581 -24.18 19.00 7.28
CA GLY A 581 -23.93 20.15 8.14
C GLY A 581 -23.23 19.75 9.43
N TYR A 582 -22.39 20.64 9.98
CA TYR A 582 -21.71 20.42 11.26
C TYR A 582 -22.70 19.98 12.36
N GLN A 583 -23.84 20.66 12.48
CA GLN A 583 -24.88 20.35 13.48
C GLN A 583 -25.47 18.94 13.33
N SER A 584 -25.47 18.38 12.12
CA SER A 584 -25.91 17.00 11.92
C SER A 584 -24.82 15.99 12.28
N ALA A 585 -23.56 16.32 12.01
CA ALA A 585 -22.43 15.45 12.31
C ALA A 585 -21.98 15.48 13.78
N HIS A 586 -22.22 16.60 14.47
CA HIS A 586 -21.93 16.77 15.87
C HIS A 586 -22.84 15.90 16.74
N ILE A 587 -22.30 15.17 17.72
CA ILE A 587 -23.08 14.48 18.75
C ILE A 587 -22.42 14.65 20.11
N GLU A 588 -23.23 14.69 21.16
CA GLU A 588 -22.74 14.76 22.53
C GLU A 588 -22.19 13.41 23.00
N GLY A 589 -21.31 13.44 24.01
CA GLY A 589 -20.79 12.25 24.66
C GLY A 589 -19.65 11.54 23.92
N VAL A 590 -18.98 12.22 22.98
CA VAL A 590 -17.72 11.75 22.36
C VAL A 590 -16.51 12.19 23.18
N ASP A 591 -15.46 11.35 23.22
CA ASP A 591 -14.18 11.63 23.91
C ASP A 591 -13.33 12.65 23.14
N SER A 592 -13.46 12.71 21.82
CA SER A 592 -12.93 13.82 21.03
C SER A 592 -13.78 14.15 19.81
N GLU A 593 -13.80 15.43 19.47
CA GLU A 593 -14.33 15.95 18.22
C GLU A 593 -13.21 16.71 17.49
N PHE A 594 -12.92 16.32 16.26
CA PHE A 594 -11.88 16.90 15.43
C PHE A 594 -12.48 17.49 14.15
N ILE A 595 -12.21 18.76 13.89
CA ILE A 595 -12.69 19.44 12.69
C ILE A 595 -11.63 19.33 11.59
N VAL A 596 -12.00 18.71 10.48
CA VAL A 596 -11.15 18.63 9.28
C VAL A 596 -11.67 19.59 8.22
N ARG A 597 -10.78 20.45 7.71
CA ARG A 597 -11.16 21.45 6.71
C ARG A 597 -11.10 20.84 5.31
N SER A 598 -12.22 20.24 4.91
CA SER A 598 -12.33 19.37 3.73
C SER A 598 -13.77 19.32 3.24
N GLU A 599 -13.95 18.80 2.02
CA GLU A 599 -15.25 18.31 1.55
C GLU A 599 -15.61 16.95 2.21
N HIS A 600 -16.83 16.47 1.95
CA HIS A 600 -17.45 15.31 2.59
C HIS A 600 -16.61 14.02 2.59
N SER A 601 -15.90 13.73 1.50
CA SER A 601 -15.01 12.57 1.40
C SER A 601 -13.64 12.87 2.02
N CYS A 602 -13.60 13.05 3.33
CA CYS A 602 -12.40 13.46 4.06
C CYS A 602 -11.53 12.29 4.57
N GLN A 603 -11.94 11.02 4.39
CA GLN A 603 -11.21 9.85 4.87
C GLN A 603 -9.81 9.69 4.27
N GLY A 604 -9.56 10.24 3.07
CA GLY A 604 -8.22 10.31 2.47
C GLY A 604 -7.41 11.56 2.86
N HIS A 605 -7.99 12.46 3.64
CA HIS A 605 -7.34 13.72 4.03
C HIS A 605 -6.27 13.45 5.10
N PRO A 606 -5.04 13.99 4.96
CA PRO A 606 -3.94 13.72 5.90
C PRO A 606 -4.30 13.96 7.37
N PHE A 607 -5.00 15.05 7.68
CA PHE A 607 -5.42 15.33 9.07
C PHE A 607 -6.51 14.39 9.61
N ALA A 608 -7.40 13.87 8.76
CA ALA A 608 -8.36 12.86 9.21
C ALA A 608 -7.62 11.53 9.50
N ILE A 609 -6.64 11.18 8.66
CA ILE A 609 -5.78 10.01 8.86
C ILE A 609 -4.97 10.12 10.15
N GLU A 610 -4.33 11.26 10.41
CA GLU A 610 -3.56 11.47 11.64
C GLU A 610 -4.44 11.47 12.90
N GLU A 611 -5.67 11.99 12.81
CA GLU A 611 -6.60 11.89 13.94
C GLU A 611 -7.02 10.44 14.20
N VAL A 612 -7.30 9.65 13.15
CA VAL A 612 -7.54 8.20 13.31
C VAL A 612 -6.30 7.50 13.88
N ARG A 613 -5.10 7.87 13.41
CA ARG A 613 -3.84 7.34 13.94
C ARG A 613 -3.71 7.61 15.43
N ARG A 614 -3.94 8.85 15.88
CA ARG A 614 -3.93 9.24 17.30
C ARG A 614 -4.95 8.43 18.10
N ILE A 615 -6.16 8.26 17.57
CA ILE A 615 -7.23 7.48 18.21
C ILE A 615 -6.83 6.01 18.39
N LEU A 616 -6.24 5.39 17.35
CA LEU A 616 -5.78 4.00 17.41
C LEU A 616 -4.61 3.84 18.40
N LEU A 617 -3.63 4.73 18.39
CA LEU A 617 -2.54 4.68 19.37
C LEU A 617 -3.04 4.84 20.82
N LYS A 618 -3.97 5.78 21.06
CA LYS A 618 -4.62 5.95 22.36
C LYS A 618 -5.38 4.69 22.79
N HIS A 619 -5.98 3.96 21.84
CA HIS A 619 -6.69 2.72 22.13
C HIS A 619 -5.80 1.62 22.72
N VAL A 620 -4.51 1.59 22.36
CA VAL A 620 -3.51 0.66 22.93
C VAL A 620 -2.64 1.30 24.02
N GLY A 621 -3.09 2.41 24.61
CA GLY A 621 -2.41 3.08 25.73
C GLY A 621 -1.17 3.87 25.34
N ILE A 622 -0.98 4.17 24.05
CA ILE A 622 0.11 5.04 23.58
C ILE A 622 -0.44 6.45 23.43
N ASP A 623 -0.15 7.30 24.41
CA ASP A 623 -0.49 8.71 24.33
C ASP A 623 0.44 9.42 23.34
N ASN A 624 -0.13 9.91 22.25
CA ASN A 624 0.58 10.71 21.27
C ASN A 624 0.02 12.14 21.27
N ALA A 625 0.89 13.12 21.50
CA ALA A 625 0.55 14.54 21.56
C ALA A 625 0.34 15.18 20.17
N TRP A 626 -0.08 14.40 19.17
CA TRP A 626 -0.37 14.98 17.86
C TRP A 626 -1.48 16.01 17.97
N GLN A 627 -1.14 17.24 17.61
CA GLN A 627 -2.07 18.34 17.46
C GLN A 627 -2.02 18.77 16.00
N ALA A 628 -3.19 18.90 15.38
CA ALA A 628 -3.25 19.48 14.05
C ALA A 628 -2.72 20.93 14.07
N PRO A 629 -2.06 21.39 13.00
CA PRO A 629 -1.67 22.78 12.89
C PRO A 629 -2.87 23.72 13.09
N ALA A 630 -2.66 24.83 13.80
CA ALA A 630 -3.70 25.85 14.04
C ALA A 630 -4.31 26.41 12.73
N GLU A 631 -3.55 26.38 11.63
CA GLU A 631 -3.94 26.80 10.29
C GLU A 631 -4.67 25.71 9.47
N THR A 632 -5.60 24.99 10.09
CA THR A 632 -6.69 24.40 9.29
C THR A 632 -7.54 25.51 8.63
N ALA A 633 -7.38 26.79 9.03
CA ALA A 633 -8.10 27.97 8.52
C ALA A 633 -7.89 28.32 7.02
N SER A 634 -6.82 27.88 6.36
CA SER A 634 -6.44 28.42 5.04
C SER A 634 -5.81 27.43 4.06
N ALA A 635 -5.66 26.15 4.41
CA ALA A 635 -5.14 25.17 3.45
C ALA A 635 -6.09 25.07 2.25
N PRO A 636 -5.63 25.32 1.01
CA PRO A 636 -6.48 25.12 -0.16
C PRO A 636 -6.86 23.64 -0.20
N ALA A 637 -8.16 23.38 -0.41
CA ALA A 637 -8.62 22.04 -0.71
C ALA A 637 -7.76 21.52 -1.86
N VAL A 638 -6.97 20.48 -1.61
CA VAL A 638 -6.29 19.79 -2.70
C VAL A 638 -7.39 19.07 -3.46
N SER A 639 -7.99 19.78 -4.43
CA SER A 639 -8.82 19.19 -5.46
C SER A 639 -7.91 18.28 -6.26
N ARG A 640 -7.81 17.00 -5.89
CA ARG A 640 -7.39 16.00 -6.86
C ARG A 640 -8.64 15.63 -7.66
N PRO A 641 -8.67 15.92 -8.97
CA PRO A 641 -9.53 15.13 -9.82
C PRO A 641 -8.97 13.71 -9.71
N ILE A 642 -9.73 12.77 -9.17
CA ILE A 642 -9.61 11.38 -9.62
C ILE A 642 -10.16 11.39 -11.05
N GLY A 643 -9.38 11.98 -11.94
CA GLY A 643 -9.58 11.86 -13.37
C GLY A 643 -9.15 10.46 -13.72
N MET A 644 -10.12 9.55 -13.84
CA MET A 644 -10.02 8.50 -14.85
C MET A 644 -9.82 9.19 -16.20
N GLN A 645 -8.57 9.48 -16.56
CA GLN A 645 -8.22 9.43 -17.96
C GLN A 645 -8.17 7.95 -18.31
N THR A 646 -9.28 7.48 -18.87
CA THR A 646 -9.29 6.31 -19.73
C THR A 646 -8.20 6.48 -20.78
N GLN A 647 -7.16 5.66 -20.70
CA GLN A 647 -6.51 5.09 -21.87
C GLN A 647 -6.75 3.59 -21.84
#